data_AF-A0A2W4L9H7-F1
#
_entry.id   AF-A0A2W4L9H7-F1
#
_cell.length_a   1.000
_cell.length_b   1.000
_cell.length_c   1.000
_cell.angle_alpha   90.00
_cell.angle_beta   90.00
_cell.angle_gamma   90.00
#
_symmetry.space_group_name_H-M   'P 1'
#
loop_
_entity.id
_entity.type
_entity.pdbx_description
1 polymer ?
#
loop_
_entity_poly.entity_id
_entity_poly.type
_entity_poly.pdbx_seq_one_letter_code
_entity_poly.pdbx_strand_id
1 'polypeptide(L)'
;MQVEAYSLADPIFFETPSRWTTTDSAFTVAQLPAPNGWQRTQRDVWIHLSPVGGELPPQGWKVHISACLDNADRVLTTVWDYCIAHRHAFKFLCSGAVHRAYSLKYAPRASSSKLITIYPRDEAALERVLVDLSEALAGEPGPYILSDLRWGSGPLYVRYGGFVFRYCAAPNGELVPAIERPDGTLVPDERKPVFHVPSWVTIPEFLKPHLQARDGGSPDDFPYQVQKALHFSNGGGVYLAQRKSDGQTVVLKEARPHAGVDGLGRDAIARLANERRALERLRGVPGVPEVYEQRTVWEHEFLVVQHMPGDTLQTWLSRNYPYITGDPTPDAIATYTRQALDIVARVERLLADIHARGLVFGDLHPANLLVAPDGTVSAIDFEIATDIDAASAPPLGLPGFHGRGKRGVDADLHALSALRLWIFFPLVPLLGLVPDKVDAYVDDIERRFDLPPGYADSIRQTLTPAKSAPSSTVRVSAEPGVDLRRNPDWRDVCRSMAEAIVRTATAEREDRLFPGDPQQFVLGGLGFAYGAAGVLWTLSVTGAGRYPEYEEWLLRAVDRAERSRPGFFDGLHGVAYVLDYLGYDKPALSLVEQAEPLVRMMGDVSVFSGLAGVGLNLLHLGTRNEAGAFTDQALNIADRLADAVRSREPPWR
;
A
#
# COMPACT_ATOMS: atom_id res chain seq x y z
N MET A 1 -3.33 -2.89 2.47
CA MET A 1 -3.32 -1.93 1.34
C MET A 1 -2.00 -1.16 1.36
N GLN A 2 -1.43 -0.82 0.20
CA GLN A 2 -0.23 0.01 0.17
C GLN A 2 -0.59 1.44 -0.19
N VAL A 3 -0.38 2.31 0.78
CA VAL A 3 -0.77 3.71 0.77
C VAL A 3 0.04 4.53 -0.25
N GLU A 4 1.28 4.13 -0.51
CA GLU A 4 2.22 4.85 -1.39
C GLU A 4 1.68 5.11 -2.81
N ALA A 5 1.05 4.11 -3.43
CA ALA A 5 0.50 4.28 -4.79
C ALA A 5 -0.57 5.38 -4.84
N TYR A 6 -1.28 5.59 -3.73
CA TYR A 6 -2.34 6.58 -3.62
C TYR A 6 -1.82 7.98 -3.25
N SER A 7 -0.54 8.14 -2.90
CA SER A 7 0.08 9.45 -2.67
C SER A 7 0.80 10.02 -3.90
N LEU A 8 0.74 9.33 -5.04
CA LEU A 8 1.47 9.73 -6.26
C LEU A 8 0.73 10.79 -7.08
N ALA A 9 -0.60 10.73 -7.11
CA ALA A 9 -1.41 11.58 -7.97
C ALA A 9 -1.75 12.95 -7.36
N ASP A 10 -1.77 13.05 -6.02
CA ASP A 10 -2.05 14.30 -5.31
C ASP A 10 -1.10 14.44 -4.11
N PRO A 11 -0.49 15.64 -3.91
CA PRO A 11 0.51 15.85 -2.85
C PRO A 11 -0.08 16.03 -1.44
N ILE A 12 -1.40 16.16 -1.29
CA ILE A 12 -2.09 16.47 -0.03
C ILE A 12 -3.03 15.33 0.37
N PHE A 13 -3.86 14.87 -0.55
CA PHE A 13 -4.86 13.84 -0.30
C PHE A 13 -4.50 12.54 -1.00
N PHE A 14 -4.96 11.42 -0.44
CA PHE A 14 -4.88 10.16 -1.17
C PHE A 14 -5.79 10.19 -2.39
N GLU A 15 -5.28 9.66 -3.50
CA GLU A 15 -5.92 9.70 -4.80
C GLU A 15 -5.68 8.42 -5.59
N THR A 16 -6.66 8.01 -6.42
CA THR A 16 -6.52 6.80 -7.25
C THR A 16 -5.33 6.94 -8.21
N PRO A 17 -4.47 5.91 -8.36
CA PRO A 17 -3.37 5.93 -9.33
C PRO A 17 -3.83 6.23 -10.76
N SER A 18 -5.09 5.95 -11.09
CA SER A 18 -5.67 6.25 -12.41
C SER A 18 -5.65 7.74 -12.77
N ARG A 19 -5.63 8.64 -11.78
CA ARG A 19 -5.52 10.09 -11.96
C ARG A 19 -4.08 10.59 -11.98
N TRP A 20 -3.09 9.70 -11.78
CA TRP A 20 -1.70 10.09 -11.87
C TRP A 20 -1.32 10.38 -13.33
N THR A 21 -1.06 11.64 -13.61
CA THR A 21 -0.64 12.10 -14.94
C THR A 21 0.83 12.51 -14.90
N THR A 22 1.60 12.03 -15.87
CA THR A 22 2.95 12.53 -16.15
C THR A 22 3.04 12.87 -17.63
N THR A 23 3.98 13.74 -18.02
CA THR A 23 4.10 14.30 -19.37
C THR A 23 4.22 13.25 -20.49
N ASP A 24 4.55 12.00 -20.17
CA ASP A 24 4.80 10.89 -21.09
C ASP A 24 4.05 9.58 -20.71
N SER A 25 2.88 9.66 -20.03
CA SER A 25 2.24 8.45 -19.47
C SER A 25 1.21 7.74 -20.36
N ALA A 26 0.80 8.30 -21.50
CA ALA A 26 -0.31 7.71 -22.24
C ALA A 26 0.14 6.53 -23.12
N PHE A 27 -0.47 5.36 -22.92
CA PHE A 27 -0.30 4.26 -23.86
C PHE A 27 -1.04 4.56 -25.17
N THR A 28 -0.42 4.20 -26.30
CA THR A 28 -0.95 4.44 -27.65
C THR A 28 -2.36 3.86 -27.78
N VAL A 29 -2.54 2.59 -27.40
CA VAL A 29 -3.85 1.91 -27.50
C VAL A 29 -4.87 2.35 -26.44
N ALA A 30 -4.43 2.98 -25.35
CA ALA A 30 -5.34 3.52 -24.36
C ALA A 30 -6.16 4.70 -24.91
N GLN A 31 -5.68 5.38 -25.96
CA GLN A 31 -6.39 6.51 -26.59
C GLN A 31 -7.35 6.06 -27.71
N LEU A 32 -7.25 4.81 -28.18
CA LEU A 32 -8.07 4.31 -29.27
C LEU A 32 -9.53 4.02 -28.82
N PRO A 33 -10.53 4.30 -29.66
CA PRO A 33 -11.90 3.88 -29.40
C PRO A 33 -12.02 2.34 -29.48
N ALA A 34 -13.15 1.80 -28.99
CA ALA A 34 -13.45 0.39 -29.19
C ALA A 34 -13.57 0.08 -30.70
N PRO A 35 -12.90 -0.97 -31.22
CA PRO A 35 -13.09 -1.40 -32.60
C PRO A 35 -14.54 -1.85 -32.86
N ASN A 36 -14.97 -1.87 -34.12
CA ASN A 36 -16.30 -2.34 -34.49
C ASN A 36 -16.54 -3.77 -33.97
N GLY A 37 -17.68 -3.99 -33.30
CA GLY A 37 -18.03 -5.28 -32.72
C GLY A 37 -17.34 -5.59 -31.38
N TRP A 38 -16.77 -4.58 -30.71
CA TRP A 38 -16.20 -4.66 -29.36
C TRP A 38 -16.88 -3.72 -28.39
N GLN A 39 -16.90 -4.11 -27.11
CA GLN A 39 -17.26 -3.26 -25.99
C GLN A 39 -15.99 -2.85 -25.25
N ARG A 40 -15.95 -1.59 -24.81
CA ARG A 40 -14.85 -1.04 -24.01
C ARG A 40 -15.42 -0.41 -22.75
N THR A 41 -14.87 -0.78 -21.61
CA THR A 41 -15.21 -0.15 -20.32
C THR A 41 -13.94 0.13 -19.54
N GLN A 42 -13.88 1.26 -18.85
CA GLN A 42 -12.82 1.53 -17.88
C GLN A 42 -13.38 1.32 -16.49
N ARG A 43 -12.72 0.47 -15.70
CA ARG A 43 -13.06 0.23 -14.30
C ARG A 43 -11.79 0.45 -13.50
N ASP A 44 -11.81 1.52 -12.70
CA ASP A 44 -10.68 1.91 -11.86
C ASP A 44 -9.42 2.14 -12.72
N VAL A 45 -8.33 1.41 -12.46
CA VAL A 45 -7.09 1.49 -13.24
C VAL A 45 -7.06 0.63 -14.52
N TRP A 46 -8.11 -0.15 -14.80
CA TRP A 46 -8.14 -1.13 -15.89
C TRP A 46 -9.06 -0.70 -17.03
N ILE A 47 -8.57 -0.79 -18.27
CA ILE A 47 -9.38 -0.74 -19.47
C ILE A 47 -9.69 -2.17 -19.89
N HIS A 48 -10.96 -2.50 -20.02
CA HIS A 48 -11.47 -3.81 -20.44
C HIS A 48 -11.98 -3.73 -21.88
N LEU A 49 -11.63 -4.73 -22.68
CA LEU A 49 -12.19 -4.98 -24.00
C LEU A 49 -12.73 -6.39 -24.12
N SER A 50 -13.95 -6.51 -24.64
CA SER A 50 -14.59 -7.78 -24.95
C SER A 50 -15.32 -7.73 -26.29
N PRO A 51 -15.32 -8.83 -27.06
CA PRO A 51 -16.17 -8.93 -28.24
C PRO A 51 -17.66 -8.82 -27.87
N VAL A 52 -18.44 -8.06 -28.63
CA VAL A 52 -19.90 -8.03 -28.48
C VAL A 52 -20.46 -9.42 -28.73
N GLY A 53 -21.29 -9.93 -27.80
CA GLY A 53 -21.86 -11.29 -27.87
C GLY A 53 -20.85 -12.42 -27.60
N GLY A 54 -19.62 -12.11 -27.16
CA GLY A 54 -18.66 -13.12 -26.75
C GLY A 54 -19.02 -13.72 -25.39
N GLU A 55 -19.16 -15.04 -25.33
CA GLU A 55 -19.31 -15.76 -24.06
C GLU A 55 -17.94 -16.18 -23.53
N LEU A 56 -17.70 -15.90 -22.25
CA LEU A 56 -16.55 -16.39 -21.50
C LEU A 56 -17.03 -17.35 -20.41
N PRO A 57 -16.29 -18.43 -20.11
CA PRO A 57 -16.58 -19.22 -18.93
C PRO A 57 -16.42 -18.33 -17.68
N PRO A 58 -17.10 -18.65 -16.57
CA PRO A 58 -17.02 -17.84 -15.37
C PRO A 58 -15.64 -17.91 -14.69
N GLN A 59 -14.81 -18.88 -15.06
CA GLN A 59 -13.44 -19.10 -14.59
C GLN A 59 -12.63 -19.90 -15.61
N GLY A 60 -11.31 -19.84 -15.50
CA GLY A 60 -10.41 -20.60 -16.36
C GLY A 60 -8.95 -20.17 -16.21
N TRP A 61 -8.11 -20.64 -17.13
CA TRP A 61 -6.74 -20.17 -17.29
C TRP A 61 -6.75 -18.78 -17.95
N LYS A 62 -6.11 -17.81 -17.30
CA LYS A 62 -5.85 -16.48 -17.84
C LYS A 62 -4.37 -16.29 -18.09
N VAL A 63 -4.04 -15.49 -19.10
CA VAL A 63 -2.67 -15.12 -19.44
C VAL A 63 -2.40 -13.72 -18.90
N HIS A 64 -1.39 -13.57 -18.05
CA HIS A 64 -0.88 -12.27 -17.64
C HIS A 64 0.44 -11.99 -18.35
N ILE A 65 0.66 -10.72 -18.68
CA ILE A 65 1.84 -10.28 -19.41
C ILE A 65 2.51 -9.19 -18.60
N SER A 66 3.81 -9.34 -18.36
CA SER A 66 4.64 -8.31 -17.74
C SER A 66 5.42 -7.52 -18.78
N ALA A 67 5.90 -6.34 -18.38
CA ALA A 67 6.74 -5.50 -19.21
C ALA A 67 7.57 -4.57 -18.31
N CYS A 68 8.77 -4.22 -18.75
CA CYS A 68 9.53 -3.11 -18.20
C CYS A 68 8.85 -1.77 -18.52
N LEU A 69 9.29 -0.68 -17.88
CA LEU A 69 8.68 0.64 -18.09
C LEU A 69 8.93 1.19 -19.50
N ASP A 70 10.07 0.84 -20.09
CA ASP A 70 10.55 1.32 -21.39
C ASP A 70 9.99 0.54 -22.59
N ASN A 71 9.50 -0.69 -22.40
CA ASN A 71 8.88 -1.49 -23.46
C ASN A 71 7.35 -1.67 -23.32
N ALA A 72 6.74 -1.17 -22.23
CA ALA A 72 5.33 -1.39 -21.93
C ALA A 72 4.38 -1.03 -23.09
N ASP A 73 4.56 0.11 -23.75
CA ASP A 73 3.67 0.53 -24.84
C ASP A 73 3.79 -0.38 -26.08
N ARG A 74 5.01 -0.84 -26.39
CA ARG A 74 5.26 -1.76 -27.52
C ARG A 74 4.67 -3.14 -27.27
N VAL A 75 4.88 -3.69 -26.06
CA VAL A 75 4.28 -4.97 -25.63
C VAL A 75 2.76 -4.87 -25.68
N LEU A 76 2.19 -3.78 -25.13
CA LEU A 76 0.75 -3.57 -25.12
C LEU A 76 0.15 -3.42 -26.52
N THR A 77 0.81 -2.69 -27.42
CA THR A 77 0.35 -2.55 -28.81
C THR A 77 0.34 -3.90 -29.53
N THR A 78 1.41 -4.69 -29.39
CA THR A 78 1.50 -6.03 -30.00
C THR A 78 0.38 -6.96 -29.51
N VAL A 79 0.14 -6.96 -28.20
CA VAL A 79 -0.91 -7.80 -27.59
C VAL A 79 -2.30 -7.30 -27.97
N TRP A 80 -2.51 -5.99 -28.03
CA TRP A 80 -3.76 -5.41 -28.49
C TRP A 80 -4.09 -5.90 -29.91
N ASP A 81 -3.16 -5.75 -30.86
CA ASP A 81 -3.38 -6.15 -32.25
C ASP A 81 -3.70 -7.65 -32.36
N TYR A 82 -2.96 -8.48 -31.62
CA TYR A 82 -3.21 -9.91 -31.54
C TYR A 82 -4.60 -10.22 -30.97
N CYS A 83 -4.99 -9.62 -29.85
CA CYS A 83 -6.28 -9.86 -29.21
C CYS A 83 -7.45 -9.39 -30.09
N ILE A 84 -7.31 -8.26 -30.79
CA ILE A 84 -8.31 -7.77 -31.73
C ILE A 84 -8.47 -8.73 -32.91
N ALA A 85 -7.37 -9.17 -33.53
CA ALA A 85 -7.39 -10.09 -34.66
C ALA A 85 -8.01 -11.44 -34.31
N HIS A 86 -7.74 -11.97 -33.12
CA HIS A 86 -8.18 -13.31 -32.68
C HIS A 86 -9.43 -13.29 -31.79
N ARG A 87 -10.02 -12.11 -31.55
CA ARG A 87 -11.23 -11.91 -30.74
C ARG A 87 -11.13 -12.45 -29.31
N HIS A 88 -9.99 -12.24 -28.66
CA HIS A 88 -9.83 -12.55 -27.23
C HIS A 88 -10.28 -11.39 -26.36
N ALA A 89 -11.09 -11.64 -25.33
CA ALA A 89 -11.35 -10.62 -24.31
C ALA A 89 -10.08 -10.39 -23.48
N PHE A 90 -9.79 -9.13 -23.14
CA PHE A 90 -8.59 -8.76 -22.43
C PHE A 90 -8.77 -7.44 -21.66
N LYS A 91 -7.85 -7.16 -20.75
CA LYS A 91 -7.75 -5.88 -20.05
C LYS A 91 -6.31 -5.47 -19.85
N PHE A 92 -6.07 -4.17 -19.70
CA PHE A 92 -4.74 -3.61 -19.46
C PHE A 92 -4.79 -2.36 -18.60
N LEU A 93 -3.66 -1.97 -18.01
CA LEU A 93 -3.54 -0.76 -17.19
C LEU A 93 -3.75 0.50 -18.04
N CYS A 94 -4.46 1.50 -17.51
CA CYS A 94 -4.89 2.64 -18.31
C CYS A 94 -3.78 3.62 -18.74
N SER A 95 -2.62 3.60 -18.07
CA SER A 95 -1.49 4.47 -18.39
C SER A 95 -0.15 3.90 -17.92
N GLY A 96 0.95 4.39 -18.51
CA GLY A 96 2.31 4.12 -18.08
C GLY A 96 2.61 4.63 -16.67
N ALA A 97 1.92 5.67 -16.21
CA ALA A 97 2.00 6.13 -14.83
C ALA A 97 1.42 5.07 -13.87
N VAL A 98 0.27 4.50 -14.18
CA VAL A 98 -0.29 3.38 -13.42
C VAL A 98 0.63 2.16 -13.46
N HIS A 99 1.19 1.82 -14.63
CA HIS A 99 2.17 0.72 -14.74
C HIS A 99 3.40 0.94 -13.86
N ARG A 100 3.90 2.18 -13.80
CA ARG A 100 4.97 2.57 -12.87
C ARG A 100 4.55 2.36 -11.42
N ALA A 101 3.36 2.81 -11.02
CA ALA A 101 2.86 2.59 -9.65
C ALA A 101 2.78 1.10 -9.28
N TYR A 102 2.42 0.25 -10.25
CA TYR A 102 2.37 -1.22 -10.09
C TYR A 102 3.74 -1.91 -10.19
N SER A 103 4.81 -1.15 -10.46
CA SER A 103 6.18 -1.63 -10.57
C SER A 103 7.08 -1.14 -9.44
N LEU A 104 6.62 -0.21 -8.59
CA LEU A 104 7.39 0.39 -7.49
C LEU A 104 7.93 -0.64 -6.48
N LYS A 105 8.96 -0.27 -5.69
CA LYS A 105 9.47 -1.05 -4.53
C LYS A 105 8.33 -1.49 -3.62
N TYR A 106 7.48 -0.52 -3.28
CA TYR A 106 6.17 -0.66 -2.65
C TYR A 106 5.37 -1.83 -3.20
N ALA A 107 5.02 -1.77 -4.48
CA ALA A 107 3.82 -2.34 -5.10
C ALA A 107 3.34 -3.74 -4.60
N PRO A 108 2.02 -4.00 -4.53
CA PRO A 108 1.48 -5.24 -3.97
C PRO A 108 1.89 -6.49 -4.78
N ARG A 109 2.75 -7.33 -4.21
CA ARG A 109 3.37 -8.51 -4.85
C ARG A 109 2.42 -9.45 -5.62
N ALA A 110 1.15 -9.54 -5.24
CA ALA A 110 0.16 -10.40 -5.90
C ALA A 110 -0.34 -9.84 -7.25
N SER A 111 -0.28 -8.52 -7.43
CA SER A 111 -0.72 -7.81 -8.63
C SER A 111 0.39 -7.05 -9.34
N SER A 112 1.55 -6.87 -8.71
CA SER A 112 2.67 -6.13 -9.27
C SER A 112 3.08 -6.66 -10.64
N SER A 113 3.47 -5.72 -11.48
CA SER A 113 4.04 -5.96 -12.80
C SER A 113 3.13 -6.66 -13.83
N LYS A 114 1.84 -6.85 -13.53
CA LYS A 114 0.83 -7.29 -14.49
C LYS A 114 0.37 -6.10 -15.32
N LEU A 115 0.84 -5.99 -16.56
CA LEU A 115 0.42 -4.94 -17.48
C LEU A 115 -0.91 -5.31 -18.17
N ILE A 116 -1.03 -6.57 -18.60
CA ILE A 116 -2.13 -7.08 -19.43
C ILE A 116 -2.67 -8.39 -18.85
N THR A 117 -3.97 -8.62 -19.01
CA THR A 117 -4.61 -9.92 -18.77
C THR A 117 -5.47 -10.30 -19.96
N ILE A 118 -5.22 -11.46 -20.56
CA ILE A 118 -6.03 -12.06 -21.62
C ILE A 118 -6.89 -13.17 -21.00
N TYR A 119 -8.12 -13.31 -21.48
CA TYR A 119 -9.09 -14.33 -21.07
C TYR A 119 -9.37 -15.31 -22.22
N PRO A 120 -8.54 -16.37 -22.38
CA PRO A 120 -8.84 -17.48 -23.27
C PRO A 120 -10.15 -18.18 -22.87
N ARG A 121 -10.93 -18.62 -23.87
CA ARG A 121 -12.22 -19.29 -23.63
C ARG A 121 -12.08 -20.77 -23.26
N ASP A 122 -10.98 -21.41 -23.68
CA ASP A 122 -10.69 -22.83 -23.54
C ASP A 122 -9.17 -23.07 -23.57
N GLU A 123 -8.73 -24.30 -23.28
CA GLU A 123 -7.30 -24.66 -23.24
C GLU A 123 -6.62 -24.60 -24.61
N ALA A 124 -7.35 -24.86 -25.70
CA ALA A 124 -6.81 -24.76 -27.05
C ALA A 124 -6.55 -23.30 -27.44
N ALA A 125 -7.42 -22.38 -27.02
CA ALA A 125 -7.21 -20.95 -27.14
C ALA A 125 -6.05 -20.47 -26.25
N LEU A 126 -5.93 -21.01 -25.03
CA LEU A 126 -4.79 -20.72 -24.16
C LEU A 126 -3.46 -21.09 -24.83
N GLU A 127 -3.36 -22.31 -25.36
CA GLU A 127 -2.14 -22.79 -26.03
C GLU A 127 -1.76 -21.90 -27.22
N ARG A 128 -2.71 -21.59 -28.11
CA ARG A 128 -2.47 -20.68 -29.25
C ARG A 128 -2.00 -19.30 -28.80
N VAL A 129 -2.67 -18.70 -27.81
CA VAL A 129 -2.26 -17.40 -27.24
C VAL A 129 -0.82 -17.45 -26.75
N LEU A 130 -0.43 -18.51 -26.05
CA LEU A 130 0.92 -18.65 -25.50
C LEU A 130 1.97 -18.86 -26.59
N VAL A 131 1.69 -19.69 -27.58
CA VAL A 131 2.61 -19.95 -28.70
C VAL A 131 2.80 -18.68 -29.55
N ASP A 132 1.71 -18.10 -30.04
CA ASP A 132 1.75 -16.98 -30.98
C ASP A 132 2.36 -15.73 -30.34
N LEU A 133 1.95 -15.40 -29.09
CA LEU A 133 2.52 -14.25 -28.39
C LEU A 133 3.95 -14.49 -27.90
N SER A 134 4.36 -15.75 -27.66
CA SER A 134 5.76 -16.02 -27.29
C SER A 134 6.71 -15.73 -28.45
N GLU A 135 6.27 -15.94 -29.69
CA GLU A 135 7.02 -15.55 -30.89
C GLU A 135 6.96 -14.04 -31.09
N ALA A 136 5.76 -13.44 -31.02
CA ALA A 136 5.59 -12.00 -31.25
C ALA A 136 6.28 -11.10 -30.22
N LEU A 137 6.46 -11.59 -28.98
CA LEU A 137 7.11 -10.87 -27.89
C LEU A 137 8.53 -11.40 -27.60
N ALA A 138 9.13 -12.15 -28.52
CA ALA A 138 10.47 -12.71 -28.33
C ALA A 138 11.50 -11.61 -28.03
N GLY A 139 12.23 -11.76 -26.93
CA GLY A 139 13.26 -10.82 -26.50
C GLY A 139 12.75 -9.62 -25.68
N GLU A 140 11.44 -9.48 -25.48
CA GLU A 140 10.89 -8.44 -24.61
C GLU A 140 11.11 -8.78 -23.13
N PRO A 141 11.87 -7.95 -22.38
CA PRO A 141 12.07 -8.19 -20.96
C PRO A 141 10.81 -7.83 -20.17
N GLY A 142 10.67 -8.48 -19.02
CA GLY A 142 9.65 -8.16 -18.04
C GLY A 142 9.98 -8.79 -16.69
N PRO A 143 9.57 -8.15 -15.58
CA PRO A 143 9.72 -8.73 -14.25
C PRO A 143 8.91 -10.02 -14.10
N TYR A 144 9.40 -10.93 -13.27
CA TYR A 144 8.71 -12.18 -12.96
C TYR A 144 7.38 -11.94 -12.23
N ILE A 145 6.31 -12.67 -12.59
CA ILE A 145 5.03 -12.62 -11.87
C ILE A 145 4.97 -13.78 -10.86
N LEU A 146 5.07 -13.46 -9.57
CA LEU A 146 5.20 -14.46 -8.49
C LEU A 146 4.01 -15.43 -8.40
N SER A 147 2.80 -14.94 -8.65
CA SER A 147 1.56 -15.71 -8.50
C SER A 147 1.24 -16.65 -9.67
N ASP A 148 2.10 -16.69 -10.69
CA ASP A 148 1.80 -17.30 -11.98
C ASP A 148 2.93 -18.22 -12.44
N LEU A 149 2.62 -19.12 -13.38
CA LEU A 149 3.60 -19.98 -14.04
C LEU A 149 4.12 -19.28 -15.30
N ARG A 150 5.45 -19.12 -15.42
CA ARG A 150 6.10 -18.52 -16.59
C ARG A 150 6.04 -19.45 -17.80
N TRP A 151 5.62 -18.93 -18.95
CA TRP A 151 5.73 -19.62 -20.24
C TRP A 151 7.05 -19.25 -20.92
N GLY A 152 7.85 -20.26 -21.25
CA GLY A 152 9.18 -20.10 -21.84
C GLY A 152 10.07 -19.16 -21.02
N SER A 153 10.72 -18.20 -21.69
CA SER A 153 11.52 -17.15 -21.06
C SER A 153 10.69 -15.92 -20.63
N GLY A 154 9.35 -15.98 -20.67
CA GLY A 154 8.48 -14.81 -20.53
C GLY A 154 8.41 -13.97 -21.81
N PRO A 155 7.67 -12.84 -21.82
CA PRO A 155 7.02 -12.20 -20.67
C PRO A 155 5.59 -12.70 -20.38
N LEU A 156 5.26 -13.92 -20.82
CA LEU A 156 3.95 -14.55 -20.66
C LEU A 156 3.88 -15.42 -19.39
N TYR A 157 2.76 -15.30 -18.67
CA TYR A 157 2.51 -16.02 -17.43
C TYR A 157 1.07 -16.53 -17.38
N VAL A 158 0.84 -17.68 -16.74
CA VAL A 158 -0.50 -18.27 -16.64
C VAL A 158 -0.92 -18.55 -15.21
N ARG A 159 -2.21 -18.38 -14.96
CA ARG A 159 -2.84 -18.73 -13.70
C ARG A 159 -4.30 -19.11 -13.91
N TYR A 160 -4.78 -20.08 -13.14
CA TYR A 160 -6.20 -20.40 -13.05
C TYR A 160 -6.93 -19.46 -12.08
N GLY A 161 -8.11 -18.96 -12.43
CA GLY A 161 -8.92 -18.14 -11.53
C GLY A 161 -10.25 -17.67 -12.13
N GLY A 162 -11.00 -16.89 -11.35
CA GLY A 162 -12.30 -16.35 -11.77
C GLY A 162 -12.18 -15.30 -12.87
N PHE A 163 -13.04 -15.41 -13.88
CA PHE A 163 -13.24 -14.39 -14.93
C PHE A 163 -14.39 -13.45 -14.53
N VAL A 164 -15.42 -14.03 -13.91
CA VAL A 164 -16.54 -13.30 -13.33
C VAL A 164 -16.34 -13.20 -11.82
N PHE A 165 -16.68 -12.04 -11.27
CA PHE A 165 -16.58 -11.81 -9.83
C PHE A 165 -17.73 -12.52 -9.12
N ARG A 166 -17.40 -13.50 -8.27
CA ARG A 166 -18.33 -14.22 -7.38
C ARG A 166 -17.75 -14.22 -5.98
N TYR A 167 -18.59 -14.39 -4.95
CA TYR A 167 -18.14 -14.41 -3.55
C TYR A 167 -18.48 -15.75 -2.89
N CYS A 168 -17.66 -16.15 -1.92
CA CYS A 168 -17.98 -17.20 -0.95
C CYS A 168 -17.45 -16.79 0.43
N ALA A 169 -17.90 -17.47 1.48
CA ALA A 169 -17.24 -17.37 2.78
C ALA A 169 -15.93 -18.17 2.74
N ALA A 170 -14.84 -17.57 3.20
CA ALA A 170 -13.62 -18.26 3.55
C ALA A 170 -13.79 -19.03 4.88
N PRO A 171 -12.86 -19.92 5.26
CA PRO A 171 -12.95 -20.67 6.52
C PRO A 171 -13.07 -19.79 7.78
N ASN A 172 -12.54 -18.56 7.73
CA ASN A 172 -12.68 -17.54 8.78
C ASN A 172 -14.01 -16.76 8.70
N GLY A 173 -14.91 -17.12 7.79
CA GLY A 173 -16.20 -16.45 7.59
C GLY A 173 -16.16 -15.19 6.71
N GLU A 174 -14.97 -14.71 6.30
CA GLU A 174 -14.82 -13.52 5.46
C GLU A 174 -15.38 -13.76 4.05
N LEU A 175 -16.10 -12.78 3.49
CA LEU A 175 -16.53 -12.82 2.09
C LEU A 175 -15.35 -12.49 1.16
N VAL A 176 -14.93 -13.49 0.39
CA VAL A 176 -13.79 -13.41 -0.53
C VAL A 176 -14.19 -13.76 -1.97
N PRO A 177 -13.44 -13.30 -2.98
CA PRO A 177 -13.66 -13.72 -4.37
C PRO A 177 -13.58 -15.25 -4.51
N ALA A 178 -14.43 -15.82 -5.34
CA ALA A 178 -14.61 -17.27 -5.45
C ALA A 178 -14.45 -17.82 -6.87
N ILE A 179 -13.99 -19.06 -6.93
CA ILE A 179 -14.10 -19.97 -8.08
C ILE A 179 -14.99 -21.15 -7.69
N GLU A 180 -15.41 -21.92 -8.67
CA GLU A 180 -16.37 -23.00 -8.55
C GLU A 180 -15.69 -24.36 -8.79
N ARG A 181 -16.01 -25.34 -7.95
CA ARG A 181 -15.61 -26.73 -8.13
C ARG A 181 -16.50 -27.43 -9.18
N PRO A 182 -16.10 -28.59 -9.72
CA PRO A 182 -16.94 -29.35 -10.65
C PRO A 182 -18.30 -29.77 -10.07
N ASP A 183 -18.44 -29.81 -8.74
CA ASP A 183 -19.69 -30.11 -8.03
C ASP A 183 -20.60 -28.88 -7.82
N GLY A 184 -20.20 -27.70 -8.32
CA GLY A 184 -20.93 -26.43 -8.16
C GLY A 184 -20.58 -25.64 -6.90
N THR A 185 -19.72 -26.17 -6.01
CA THR A 185 -19.36 -25.51 -4.76
C THR A 185 -18.43 -24.32 -5.01
N LEU A 186 -18.79 -23.14 -4.49
CA LEU A 186 -17.92 -21.97 -4.50
C LEU A 186 -16.85 -22.05 -3.41
N VAL A 187 -15.61 -21.77 -3.78
CA VAL A 187 -14.44 -21.78 -2.90
C VAL A 187 -13.53 -20.58 -3.19
N PRO A 188 -12.70 -20.14 -2.22
CA PRO A 188 -11.86 -18.95 -2.40
C PRO A 188 -10.93 -19.03 -3.63
N ASP A 189 -10.90 -17.95 -4.42
CA ASP A 189 -9.87 -17.71 -5.45
C ASP A 189 -8.58 -17.24 -4.75
N GLU A 190 -7.71 -18.17 -4.37
CA GLU A 190 -6.49 -17.87 -3.61
C GLU A 190 -5.53 -16.94 -4.37
N ARG A 191 -5.37 -15.68 -3.94
CA ARG A 191 -4.51 -14.68 -4.59
C ARG A 191 -3.19 -14.45 -3.87
N LYS A 192 -2.45 -15.53 -3.60
CA LYS A 192 -1.14 -15.47 -2.95
C LYS A 192 -0.04 -15.11 -3.97
N PRO A 193 1.09 -14.49 -3.56
CA PRO A 193 2.24 -14.24 -4.42
C PRO A 193 3.07 -15.51 -4.63
N VAL A 194 2.40 -16.61 -4.96
CA VAL A 194 2.97 -17.91 -5.30
C VAL A 194 2.03 -18.59 -6.27
N PHE A 195 2.57 -19.26 -7.28
CA PHE A 195 1.77 -20.08 -8.18
C PHE A 195 1.08 -21.20 -7.42
N HIS A 196 -0.23 -21.32 -7.64
CA HIS A 196 -1.07 -22.36 -7.07
C HIS A 196 -2.10 -22.78 -8.12
N VAL A 197 -2.29 -24.09 -8.26
CA VAL A 197 -3.33 -24.68 -9.10
C VAL A 197 -4.31 -25.40 -8.17
N PRO A 198 -5.63 -25.12 -8.27
CA PRO A 198 -6.61 -25.85 -7.48
C PRO A 198 -6.51 -27.36 -7.73
N SER A 199 -6.66 -28.17 -6.68
CA SER A 199 -6.41 -29.62 -6.74
C SER A 199 -7.29 -30.40 -7.72
N TRP A 200 -8.44 -29.84 -8.11
CA TRP A 200 -9.36 -30.43 -9.10
C TRP A 200 -9.09 -29.97 -10.54
N VAL A 201 -8.15 -29.04 -10.75
CA VAL A 201 -7.78 -28.56 -12.09
C VAL A 201 -6.60 -29.38 -12.57
N THR A 202 -6.79 -30.08 -13.70
CA THR A 202 -5.69 -30.74 -14.39
C THR A 202 -4.83 -29.69 -15.10
N ILE A 203 -3.50 -29.79 -14.93
CA ILE A 203 -2.56 -28.92 -15.65
C ILE A 203 -2.46 -29.42 -17.10
N PRO A 204 -2.74 -28.56 -18.11
CA PRO A 204 -2.58 -28.91 -19.52
C PRO A 204 -1.17 -29.45 -19.82
N GLU A 205 -1.07 -30.45 -20.71
CA GLU A 205 0.20 -31.11 -21.03
C GLU A 205 1.29 -30.12 -21.46
N PHE A 206 0.93 -29.12 -22.27
CA PHE A 206 1.87 -28.09 -22.75
C PHE A 206 2.44 -27.21 -21.62
N LEU A 207 1.79 -27.12 -20.45
CA LEU A 207 2.32 -26.37 -19.29
C LEU A 207 3.27 -27.18 -18.42
N LYS A 208 3.27 -28.53 -18.50
CA LYS A 208 4.08 -29.39 -17.62
C LYS A 208 5.59 -29.14 -17.73
N PRO A 209 6.20 -28.95 -18.91
CA PRO A 209 7.63 -28.65 -19.00
C PRO A 209 8.02 -27.38 -18.25
N HIS A 210 7.15 -26.36 -18.26
CA HIS A 210 7.38 -25.09 -17.56
C HIS A 210 7.29 -25.25 -16.04
N LEU A 211 6.38 -26.11 -15.56
CA LEU A 211 6.29 -26.44 -14.14
C LEU A 211 7.54 -27.20 -13.66
N GLN A 212 8.01 -28.17 -14.45
CA GLN A 212 9.24 -28.91 -14.15
C GLN A 212 10.46 -28.00 -14.11
N ALA A 213 10.57 -27.06 -15.06
CA ALA A 213 11.67 -26.10 -15.11
C ALA A 213 11.71 -25.19 -13.86
N ARG A 214 10.54 -24.79 -13.35
CA ARG A 214 10.41 -24.00 -12.12
C ARG A 214 10.93 -24.76 -10.89
N ASP A 215 10.67 -26.06 -10.81
CA ASP A 215 11.04 -26.89 -9.65
C ASP A 215 12.47 -27.45 -9.73
N GLY A 216 13.18 -27.22 -10.84
CA GLY A 216 14.46 -27.85 -11.17
C GLY A 216 15.73 -27.29 -10.51
N GLY A 217 15.62 -26.37 -9.55
CA GLY A 217 16.78 -25.78 -8.85
C GLY A 217 17.39 -26.71 -7.79
N SER A 218 18.72 -26.66 -7.59
CA SER A 218 19.37 -27.45 -6.54
C SER A 218 19.34 -26.72 -5.19
N PRO A 219 18.98 -27.38 -4.08
CA PRO A 219 19.14 -26.82 -2.73
C PRO A 219 20.58 -26.42 -2.39
N ASP A 220 21.57 -27.01 -3.07
CA ASP A 220 22.99 -26.71 -2.90
C ASP A 220 23.39 -25.33 -3.48
N ASP A 221 22.58 -24.81 -4.42
CA ASP A 221 22.79 -23.47 -5.00
C ASP A 221 22.52 -22.36 -3.96
N PHE A 222 21.86 -22.70 -2.85
CA PHE A 222 21.53 -21.81 -1.74
C PHE A 222 22.15 -22.27 -0.41
N PRO A 223 23.39 -21.86 -0.10
CA PRO A 223 24.14 -22.32 1.08
C PRO A 223 23.73 -21.62 2.39
N TYR A 224 22.48 -21.18 2.50
CA TYR A 224 21.94 -20.52 3.69
C TYR A 224 20.67 -21.21 4.17
N GLN A 225 20.42 -21.12 5.47
CA GLN A 225 19.16 -21.48 6.08
C GLN A 225 18.43 -20.20 6.48
N VAL A 226 17.37 -19.85 5.75
CA VAL A 226 16.52 -18.71 6.11
C VAL A 226 15.81 -19.00 7.41
N GLN A 227 15.97 -18.11 8.40
CA GLN A 227 15.31 -18.20 9.69
C GLN A 227 13.97 -17.46 9.69
N LYS A 228 13.97 -16.24 9.14
CA LYS A 228 12.76 -15.42 8.98
C LYS A 228 12.95 -14.36 7.90
N ALA A 229 11.85 -13.97 7.28
CA ALA A 229 11.81 -12.73 6.52
C ALA A 229 11.77 -11.54 7.48
N LEU A 230 12.67 -10.58 7.27
CA LEU A 230 12.68 -9.29 7.97
C LEU A 230 11.77 -8.30 7.25
N HIS A 231 11.77 -8.31 5.92
CA HIS A 231 10.98 -7.40 5.12
C HIS A 231 10.71 -7.96 3.72
N PHE A 232 9.59 -7.56 3.11
CA PHE A 232 9.25 -7.92 1.74
C PHE A 232 8.84 -6.68 0.94
N SER A 233 9.39 -6.59 -0.27
CA SER A 233 9.02 -5.59 -1.27
C SER A 233 8.70 -6.26 -2.61
N ASN A 234 8.21 -5.50 -3.58
CA ASN A 234 8.11 -5.98 -4.97
C ASN A 234 9.49 -6.31 -5.55
N GLY A 235 10.52 -5.56 -5.16
CA GLY A 235 11.90 -5.74 -5.63
C GLY A 235 12.61 -6.97 -5.08
N GLY A 236 12.05 -7.64 -4.06
CA GLY A 236 12.68 -8.77 -3.37
C GLY A 236 12.48 -8.70 -1.85
N GLY A 237 12.99 -9.70 -1.13
CA GLY A 237 12.95 -9.78 0.32
C GLY A 237 14.27 -9.48 1.02
N VAL A 238 14.17 -9.18 2.31
CA VAL A 238 15.31 -9.13 3.24
C VAL A 238 15.11 -10.23 4.26
N TYR A 239 16.10 -11.09 4.44
CA TYR A 239 15.98 -12.30 5.24
C TYR A 239 17.09 -12.36 6.30
N LEU A 240 16.74 -12.80 7.50
CA LEU A 240 17.71 -13.27 8.49
C LEU A 240 18.01 -14.73 8.18
N ALA A 241 19.28 -15.08 8.04
CA ALA A 241 19.69 -16.44 7.70
C ALA A 241 20.94 -16.87 8.48
N GLN A 242 21.15 -18.18 8.56
CA GLN A 242 22.44 -18.75 8.96
C GLN A 242 23.18 -19.27 7.73
N ARG A 243 24.45 -18.93 7.61
CA ARG A 243 25.33 -19.52 6.60
C ARG A 243 25.69 -20.94 7.01
N LYS A 244 25.43 -21.93 6.13
CA LYS A 244 25.58 -23.35 6.46
C LYS A 244 27.03 -23.78 6.73
N SER A 245 28.01 -23.06 6.18
CA SER A 245 29.43 -23.43 6.27
C SER A 245 30.03 -23.21 7.67
N ASP A 246 29.55 -22.22 8.42
CA ASP A 246 30.14 -21.81 9.70
C ASP A 246 29.10 -21.40 10.77
N GLY A 247 27.82 -21.45 10.45
CA GLY A 247 26.74 -21.06 11.34
C GLY A 247 26.61 -19.56 11.56
N GLN A 248 27.34 -18.72 10.82
CA GLN A 248 27.29 -17.28 11.01
C GLN A 248 25.90 -16.73 10.65
N THR A 249 25.34 -15.91 11.53
CA THR A 249 24.11 -15.15 11.26
C THR A 249 24.39 -14.00 10.30
N VAL A 250 23.64 -13.96 9.21
CA VAL A 250 23.78 -12.98 8.10
C VAL A 250 22.42 -12.42 7.71
N VAL A 251 22.45 -11.29 7.01
CA VAL A 251 21.27 -10.73 6.33
C VAL A 251 21.42 -10.96 4.83
N LEU A 252 20.41 -11.56 4.21
CA LEU A 252 20.32 -11.75 2.77
C LEU A 252 19.38 -10.70 2.19
N LYS A 253 19.87 -9.91 1.25
CA LYS A 253 19.06 -8.94 0.49
C LYS A 253 18.89 -9.45 -0.93
N GLU A 254 17.65 -9.76 -1.28
CA GLU A 254 17.26 -10.25 -2.60
C GLU A 254 16.86 -9.09 -3.50
N ALA A 255 17.34 -9.12 -4.75
CA ALA A 255 16.91 -8.25 -5.82
C ALA A 255 16.40 -9.07 -7.01
N ARG A 256 15.18 -8.72 -7.44
CA ARG A 256 14.47 -9.33 -8.56
C ARG A 256 14.65 -8.48 -9.82
N PRO A 257 15.09 -9.06 -10.94
CA PRO A 257 15.25 -8.32 -12.19
C PRO A 257 13.99 -7.56 -12.59
N HIS A 258 14.17 -6.31 -13.04
CA HIS A 258 13.11 -5.44 -13.58
C HIS A 258 11.96 -5.10 -12.62
N ALA A 259 12.03 -5.51 -11.35
CA ALA A 259 11.00 -5.27 -10.34
C ALA A 259 11.46 -4.27 -9.30
N GLY A 260 10.51 -3.72 -8.54
CA GLY A 260 10.80 -2.78 -7.46
C GLY A 260 11.48 -1.51 -7.95
N VAL A 261 10.92 -0.88 -8.97
CA VAL A 261 11.47 0.34 -9.56
C VAL A 261 11.39 1.50 -8.56
N ASP A 262 12.42 2.32 -8.45
CA ASP A 262 12.40 3.54 -7.63
C ASP A 262 11.91 4.78 -8.41
N GLY A 263 11.88 5.93 -7.72
CA GLY A 263 11.48 7.20 -8.35
C GLY A 263 12.34 7.65 -9.53
N LEU A 264 13.58 7.12 -9.67
CA LEU A 264 14.49 7.41 -10.78
C LEU A 264 14.43 6.36 -11.90
N GLY A 265 13.58 5.35 -11.79
CA GLY A 265 13.47 4.30 -12.80
C GLY A 265 14.48 3.15 -12.62
N ARG A 266 15.23 3.11 -11.51
CA ARG A 266 16.19 2.02 -11.24
C ARG A 266 15.45 0.83 -10.64
N ASP A 267 15.69 -0.37 -11.17
CA ASP A 267 15.12 -1.60 -10.63
C ASP A 267 15.88 -2.09 -9.39
N ALA A 268 15.41 -3.19 -8.79
CA ALA A 268 16.02 -3.76 -7.60
C ALA A 268 17.48 -4.18 -7.81
N ILE A 269 17.87 -4.63 -9.01
CA ILE A 269 19.24 -5.06 -9.32
C ILE A 269 20.18 -3.86 -9.29
N ALA A 270 19.81 -2.77 -9.97
CA ALA A 270 20.59 -1.53 -9.97
C ALA A 270 20.73 -0.94 -8.56
N ARG A 271 19.67 -1.02 -7.76
CA ARG A 271 19.66 -0.55 -6.36
C ARG A 271 20.56 -1.40 -5.46
N LEU A 272 20.49 -2.73 -5.57
CA LEU A 272 21.34 -3.64 -4.81
C LEU A 272 22.82 -3.49 -5.19
N ALA A 273 23.12 -3.26 -6.47
CA ALA A 273 24.46 -2.97 -6.94
C ALA A 273 25.02 -1.66 -6.37
N ASN A 274 24.19 -0.61 -6.28
CA ASN A 274 24.58 0.64 -5.62
C ASN A 274 24.82 0.45 -4.12
N GLU A 275 23.98 -0.32 -3.44
CA GLU A 275 24.17 -0.65 -2.04
C GLU A 275 25.50 -1.38 -1.81
N ARG A 276 25.82 -2.41 -2.60
CA ARG A 276 27.09 -3.12 -2.52
C ARG A 276 28.28 -2.16 -2.67
N ARG A 277 28.24 -1.30 -3.70
CA ARG A 277 29.28 -0.28 -3.96
C ARG A 277 29.49 0.63 -2.74
N ALA A 278 28.39 1.10 -2.14
CA ALA A 278 28.44 1.97 -0.97
C ALA A 278 29.06 1.25 0.23
N LEU A 279 28.58 0.04 0.55
CA LEU A 279 29.07 -0.74 1.68
C LEU A 279 30.56 -1.12 1.53
N GLU A 280 31.00 -1.51 0.33
CA GLU A 280 32.42 -1.82 0.07
C GLU A 280 33.34 -0.61 0.30
N ARG A 281 32.89 0.59 -0.05
CA ARG A 281 33.63 1.84 0.19
C ARG A 281 33.63 2.26 1.67
N LEU A 282 32.58 1.89 2.40
CA LEU A 282 32.42 2.15 3.84
C LEU A 282 32.99 1.04 4.73
N ARG A 283 33.64 0.03 4.17
CA ARG A 283 34.30 -1.04 4.92
C ARG A 283 35.13 -0.49 6.09
N GLY A 284 34.94 -1.10 7.26
CA GLY A 284 35.60 -0.73 8.50
C GLY A 284 35.07 0.52 9.20
N VAL A 285 34.01 1.17 8.72
CA VAL A 285 33.32 2.23 9.46
C VAL A 285 32.43 1.59 10.54
N PRO A 286 32.63 1.90 11.84
CA PRO A 286 31.78 1.36 12.91
C PRO A 286 30.31 1.69 12.69
N GLY A 287 29.41 0.71 12.83
CA GLY A 287 27.98 0.89 12.62
C GLY A 287 27.51 0.76 11.16
N VAL A 288 28.41 0.45 10.21
CA VAL A 288 28.07 0.07 8.84
C VAL A 288 28.27 -1.44 8.66
N PRO A 289 27.32 -2.17 8.03
CA PRO A 289 27.47 -3.61 7.83
C PRO A 289 28.54 -3.96 6.79
N GLU A 290 29.32 -5.01 7.07
CA GLU A 290 30.25 -5.58 6.09
C GLU A 290 29.54 -6.40 5.01
N VAL A 291 30.07 -6.38 3.79
CA VAL A 291 29.64 -7.26 2.69
C VAL A 291 30.43 -8.56 2.75
N TYR A 292 29.73 -9.69 2.79
CA TYR A 292 30.35 -11.01 2.76
C TYR A 292 30.47 -11.57 1.34
N GLU A 293 29.38 -11.56 0.58
CA GLU A 293 29.38 -11.99 -0.82
C GLU A 293 28.18 -11.46 -1.59
N GLN A 294 28.26 -11.53 -2.92
CA GLN A 294 27.14 -11.40 -3.84
C GLN A 294 27.01 -12.70 -4.63
N ARG A 295 25.77 -13.16 -4.85
CA ARG A 295 25.49 -14.39 -5.59
C ARG A 295 24.18 -14.30 -6.34
N THR A 296 24.17 -14.81 -7.57
CA THR A 296 22.95 -15.08 -8.32
C THR A 296 22.42 -16.46 -7.95
N VAL A 297 21.14 -16.55 -7.56
CA VAL A 297 20.44 -17.81 -7.31
C VAL A 297 19.22 -17.81 -8.21
N TRP A 298 19.16 -18.79 -9.12
CA TRP A 298 18.23 -18.77 -10.25
C TRP A 298 18.37 -17.46 -11.05
N GLU A 299 17.33 -16.62 -11.14
CA GLU A 299 17.40 -15.31 -11.82
C GLU A 299 17.48 -14.12 -10.85
N HIS A 300 17.61 -14.36 -9.54
CA HIS A 300 17.65 -13.28 -8.53
C HIS A 300 19.07 -13.05 -8.01
N GLU A 301 19.39 -11.79 -7.72
CA GLU A 301 20.66 -11.42 -7.07
C GLU A 301 20.48 -11.37 -5.56
N PHE A 302 21.44 -11.92 -4.82
CA PHE A 302 21.50 -11.88 -3.37
C PHE A 302 22.78 -11.17 -2.92
N LEU A 303 22.62 -10.12 -2.12
CA LEU A 303 23.72 -9.50 -1.38
C LEU A 303 23.69 -10.00 0.06
N VAL A 304 24.80 -10.59 0.50
CA VAL A 304 24.95 -11.16 1.84
C VAL A 304 25.77 -10.20 2.67
N VAL A 305 25.15 -9.67 3.72
CA VAL A 305 25.77 -8.65 4.58
C VAL A 305 25.75 -9.06 6.04
N GLN A 306 26.58 -8.39 6.83
CA GLN A 306 26.60 -8.53 8.27
C GLN A 306 25.24 -8.25 8.90
N HIS A 307 24.84 -9.11 9.83
CA HIS A 307 23.70 -8.84 10.70
C HIS A 307 24.10 -7.85 11.79
N MET A 308 23.46 -6.68 11.78
CA MET A 308 23.66 -5.64 12.81
C MET A 308 22.67 -5.87 13.97
N PRO A 309 23.13 -5.86 15.23
CA PRO A 309 22.27 -6.10 16.38
C PRO A 309 21.37 -4.90 16.69
N GLY A 310 20.26 -5.16 17.38
CA GLY A 310 19.36 -4.12 17.90
C GLY A 310 18.00 -4.06 17.21
N ASP A 311 17.15 -3.17 17.72
CA ASP A 311 15.86 -2.85 17.13
C ASP A 311 15.94 -1.54 16.35
N THR A 312 14.99 -1.29 15.44
CA THR A 312 14.92 0.02 14.78
C THR A 312 14.77 1.14 15.80
N LEU A 313 15.30 2.33 15.50
CA LEU A 313 15.16 3.50 16.37
C LEU A 313 13.68 3.86 16.58
N GLN A 314 12.80 3.55 15.61
CA GLN A 314 11.35 3.64 15.78
C GLN A 314 10.82 2.73 16.89
N THR A 315 11.19 1.45 16.87
CA THR A 315 10.82 0.49 17.92
C THR A 315 11.40 0.88 19.27
N TRP A 316 12.65 1.36 19.30
CA TRP A 316 13.28 1.86 20.50
C TRP A 316 12.49 3.06 21.08
N LEU A 317 12.12 4.04 20.25
CA LEU A 317 11.33 5.20 20.70
C LEU A 317 9.99 4.74 21.28
N SER A 318 9.24 3.89 20.59
CA SER A 318 7.94 3.41 21.07
C SER A 318 8.00 2.67 22.40
N ARG A 319 9.15 2.11 22.79
CA ARG A 319 9.33 1.44 24.09
C ARG A 319 9.80 2.38 25.20
N ASN A 320 10.50 3.45 24.86
CA ASN A 320 11.19 4.31 25.82
C ASN A 320 10.58 5.71 25.94
N TYR A 321 9.71 6.14 25.01
CA TYR A 321 9.18 7.50 24.99
C TYR A 321 8.28 7.75 26.22
N PRO A 322 8.60 8.76 27.04
CA PRO A 322 8.03 8.90 28.38
C PRO A 322 6.53 9.24 28.40
N TYR A 323 5.99 9.83 27.33
CA TYR A 323 4.60 10.29 27.26
C TYR A 323 3.61 9.28 26.67
N ILE A 324 4.00 8.00 26.47
CA ILE A 324 3.09 6.98 25.91
C ILE A 324 2.03 6.52 26.92
N THR A 325 2.42 6.35 28.19
CA THR A 325 1.57 5.71 29.21
C THR A 325 0.89 6.68 30.17
N GLY A 326 1.01 7.98 29.94
CA GLY A 326 0.48 9.04 30.80
C GLY A 326 1.51 10.13 31.09
N ASP A 327 1.35 10.81 32.22
CA ASP A 327 2.29 11.86 32.66
C ASP A 327 3.56 11.25 33.25
N PRO A 328 4.75 11.49 32.64
CA PRO A 328 5.99 10.91 33.13
C PRO A 328 6.54 11.64 34.37
N THR A 329 7.33 10.92 35.16
CA THR A 329 8.10 11.53 36.24
C THR A 329 9.27 12.36 35.67
N PRO A 330 9.75 13.41 36.38
CA PRO A 330 10.93 14.16 35.96
C PRO A 330 12.16 13.28 35.70
N ASP A 331 12.36 12.23 36.51
CA ASP A 331 13.48 11.29 36.34
C ASP A 331 13.37 10.45 35.06
N ALA A 332 12.15 10.06 34.67
CA ALA A 332 11.90 9.34 33.42
C ALA A 332 12.19 10.24 32.22
N ILE A 333 11.74 11.50 32.27
CA ILE A 333 12.06 12.52 31.25
C ILE A 333 13.57 12.70 31.15
N ALA A 334 14.26 12.96 32.27
CA ALA A 334 15.70 13.20 32.27
C ALA A 334 16.50 11.99 31.76
N THR A 335 16.08 10.77 32.11
CA THR A 335 16.71 9.53 31.63
C THR A 335 16.52 9.36 30.13
N TYR A 336 15.30 9.57 29.64
CA TYR A 336 15.02 9.54 28.22
C TYR A 336 15.83 10.58 27.45
N THR A 337 15.87 11.83 27.94
CA THR A 337 16.64 12.92 27.31
C THR A 337 18.10 12.55 27.15
N ARG A 338 18.75 12.02 28.20
CA ARG A 338 20.16 11.59 28.11
C ARG A 338 20.37 10.49 27.06
N GLN A 339 19.48 9.49 27.03
CA GLN A 339 19.59 8.39 26.08
C GLN A 339 19.36 8.86 24.63
N ALA A 340 18.34 9.69 24.41
CA ALA A 340 18.04 10.25 23.09
C ALA A 340 19.18 11.13 22.57
N LEU A 341 19.79 11.96 23.43
CA LEU A 341 20.95 12.76 23.07
C LEU A 341 22.20 11.91 22.75
N ASP A 342 22.45 10.82 23.49
CA ASP A 342 23.55 9.90 23.19
C ASP A 342 23.35 9.21 21.83
N ILE A 343 22.12 8.77 21.53
CA ILE A 343 21.77 8.19 20.22
C ILE A 343 22.01 9.22 19.11
N VAL A 344 21.52 10.45 19.26
CA VAL A 344 21.74 11.52 18.29
C VAL A 344 23.24 11.73 18.06
N ALA A 345 24.04 11.84 19.11
CA ALA A 345 25.48 12.03 18.99
C ALA A 345 26.19 10.87 18.26
N ARG A 346 25.70 9.63 18.43
CA ARG A 346 26.22 8.46 17.70
C ARG A 346 25.84 8.50 16.22
N VAL A 347 24.61 8.90 15.89
CA VAL A 347 24.17 9.10 14.51
C VAL A 347 24.99 10.19 13.84
N GLU A 348 25.23 11.31 14.51
CA GLU A 348 26.06 12.41 14.01
C GLU A 348 27.48 11.95 13.66
N ARG A 349 28.11 11.16 14.54
CA ARG A 349 29.43 10.56 14.29
C ARG A 349 29.41 9.58 13.11
N LEU A 350 28.43 8.68 13.07
CA LEU A 350 28.29 7.71 11.98
C LEU A 350 28.15 8.41 10.62
N LEU A 351 27.33 9.47 10.57
CA LEU A 351 27.12 10.25 9.36
C LEU A 351 28.39 10.98 8.92
N ALA A 352 29.14 11.55 9.88
CA ALA A 352 30.43 12.17 9.62
C ALA A 352 31.46 11.17 9.07
N ASP A 353 31.51 9.94 9.61
CA ASP A 353 32.40 8.88 9.12
C ASP A 353 32.03 8.43 7.70
N ILE A 354 30.74 8.38 7.36
CA ILE A 354 30.24 8.12 6.00
C ILE A 354 30.70 9.25 5.05
N HIS A 355 30.50 10.51 5.44
CA HIS A 355 30.90 11.68 4.65
C HIS A 355 32.42 11.74 4.45
N ALA A 356 33.21 11.36 5.46
CA ALA A 356 34.67 11.30 5.38
C ALA A 356 35.17 10.26 4.36
N ARG A 357 34.35 9.24 4.03
CA ARG A 357 34.61 8.29 2.94
C ARG A 357 34.14 8.80 1.57
N GLY A 358 33.59 10.02 1.49
CA GLY A 358 33.14 10.68 0.26
C GLY A 358 31.78 10.18 -0.25
N LEU A 359 30.94 9.68 0.65
CA LEU A 359 29.57 9.26 0.35
C LEU A 359 28.56 10.08 1.15
N VAL A 360 27.35 10.21 0.60
CA VAL A 360 26.16 10.75 1.24
C VAL A 360 25.23 9.56 1.49
N PHE A 361 24.69 9.44 2.70
CA PHE A 361 23.81 8.33 3.07
C PHE A 361 22.47 8.40 2.31
N GLY A 362 21.86 9.59 2.28
CA GLY A 362 20.71 9.92 1.44
C GLY A 362 19.35 9.53 2.02
N ASP A 363 19.27 8.55 2.93
CA ASP A 363 18.01 8.03 3.51
C ASP A 363 18.02 7.98 5.05
N LEU A 364 18.51 9.03 5.69
CA LEU A 364 18.57 9.08 7.14
C LEU A 364 17.17 9.22 7.76
N HIS A 365 16.64 8.13 8.33
CA HIS A 365 15.40 8.15 9.09
C HIS A 365 15.35 7.00 10.13
N PRO A 366 14.42 7.03 11.11
CA PRO A 366 14.41 6.10 12.24
C PRO A 366 14.33 4.61 11.88
N ALA A 367 13.64 4.25 10.79
CA ALA A 367 13.56 2.86 10.34
C ALA A 367 14.87 2.32 9.70
N ASN A 368 15.81 3.19 9.31
CA ASN A 368 17.12 2.82 8.76
C ASN A 368 18.25 2.87 9.81
N LEU A 369 17.91 3.08 11.08
CA LEU A 369 18.84 3.09 12.20
C LEU A 369 18.46 1.97 13.18
N LEU A 370 19.45 1.16 13.57
CA LEU A 370 19.31 0.14 14.61
C LEU A 370 20.01 0.59 15.88
N VAL A 371 19.38 0.34 17.03
CA VAL A 371 19.90 0.62 18.36
C VAL A 371 20.01 -0.68 19.13
N ALA A 372 21.25 -1.07 19.44
CA ALA A 372 21.53 -2.24 20.26
C ALA A 372 21.31 -1.95 21.76
N PRO A 373 21.14 -2.98 22.61
CA PRO A 373 20.91 -2.81 24.05
C PRO A 373 22.03 -2.04 24.79
N ASP A 374 23.25 -2.04 24.25
CA ASP A 374 24.40 -1.30 24.78
C ASP A 374 24.45 0.18 24.31
N GLY A 375 23.46 0.62 23.53
CA GLY A 375 23.40 1.95 22.93
C GLY A 375 24.18 2.11 21.63
N THR A 376 24.78 1.04 21.09
CA THR A 376 25.44 1.09 19.78
C THR A 376 24.41 1.38 18.68
N VAL A 377 24.75 2.31 17.78
CA VAL A 377 23.92 2.69 16.64
C VAL A 377 24.54 2.16 15.36
N SER A 378 23.70 1.57 14.50
CA SER A 378 24.10 1.11 13.16
C SER A 378 23.13 1.64 12.11
N ALA A 379 23.64 1.98 10.93
CA ALA A 379 22.83 2.32 9.78
C ALA A 379 22.64 1.08 8.88
N ILE A 380 21.46 0.97 8.28
CA ILE A 380 21.11 -0.07 7.31
C ILE A 380 20.48 0.58 6.08
N ASP A 381 20.45 -0.17 4.98
CA ASP A 381 19.87 0.25 3.69
C ASP A 381 20.63 1.41 3.02
N PHE A 382 21.68 1.06 2.27
CA PHE A 382 22.52 2.03 1.53
C PHE A 382 22.15 2.12 0.04
N GLU A 383 20.95 1.67 -0.34
CA GLU A 383 20.57 1.55 -1.75
C GLU A 383 20.47 2.88 -2.51
N ILE A 384 20.26 3.99 -1.79
CA ILE A 384 20.24 5.34 -2.35
C ILE A 384 21.47 6.18 -2.02
N ALA A 385 22.49 5.58 -1.40
CA ALA A 385 23.74 6.29 -1.10
C ALA A 385 24.39 6.77 -2.40
N THR A 386 24.91 8.01 -2.38
CA THR A 386 25.49 8.67 -3.55
C THR A 386 26.89 9.19 -3.23
N ASP A 387 27.68 9.47 -4.26
CA ASP A 387 28.95 10.17 -4.06
C ASP A 387 28.70 11.61 -3.61
N ILE A 388 29.58 12.14 -2.76
CA ILE A 388 29.42 13.48 -2.19
C ILE A 388 29.37 14.59 -3.26
N ASP A 389 30.01 14.35 -4.41
CA ASP A 389 30.03 15.26 -5.56
C ASP A 389 28.82 15.10 -6.50
N ALA A 390 27.98 14.08 -6.27
CA ALA A 390 26.80 13.85 -7.09
C ALA A 390 25.73 14.91 -6.76
N ALA A 391 25.40 15.76 -7.74
CA ALA A 391 24.32 16.75 -7.62
C ALA A 391 22.91 16.14 -7.75
N SER A 392 22.73 14.88 -7.30
CA SER A 392 21.45 14.17 -7.33
C SER A 392 20.60 14.55 -6.13
N ALA A 393 19.32 14.87 -6.39
CA ALA A 393 18.33 14.90 -5.32
C ALA A 393 18.03 13.44 -4.91
N PRO A 394 17.80 13.16 -3.62
CA PRO A 394 17.37 11.83 -3.19
C PRO A 394 16.08 11.43 -3.91
N PRO A 395 15.98 10.20 -4.43
CA PRO A 395 14.71 9.67 -4.90
C PRO A 395 13.80 9.48 -3.68
N LEU A 396 12.80 10.36 -3.54
CA LEU A 396 11.63 10.25 -2.65
C LEU A 396 11.82 9.38 -1.38
N GLY A 397 11.93 9.98 -0.20
CA GLY A 397 11.89 9.22 1.05
C GLY A 397 10.97 9.82 2.10
N LEU A 398 11.16 9.43 3.37
CA LEU A 398 10.19 9.69 4.43
C LEU A 398 9.82 11.19 4.52
N PRO A 399 8.52 11.57 4.45
CA PRO A 399 8.09 12.96 4.58
C PRO A 399 8.66 13.60 5.85
N GLY A 400 8.98 14.90 5.78
CA GLY A 400 9.59 15.64 6.88
C GLY A 400 11.09 15.40 7.10
N PHE A 401 11.65 14.28 6.60
CA PHE A 401 13.10 14.01 6.61
C PHE A 401 13.79 14.44 5.31
N HIS A 402 13.01 14.70 4.26
CA HIS A 402 13.51 15.12 2.95
C HIS A 402 13.40 16.64 2.79
N GLY A 403 14.55 17.30 2.74
CA GLY A 403 14.62 18.75 2.55
C GLY A 403 14.42 19.13 1.08
N ARG A 404 13.34 19.86 0.77
CA ARG A 404 13.10 20.34 -0.61
C ARG A 404 14.28 21.19 -1.09
N GLY A 405 14.83 20.82 -2.25
CA GLY A 405 15.97 21.51 -2.86
C GLY A 405 17.33 21.23 -2.20
N LYS A 406 17.38 20.43 -1.13
CA LYS A 406 18.62 19.97 -0.50
C LYS A 406 19.17 18.78 -1.28
N ARG A 407 20.50 18.72 -1.42
CA ARG A 407 21.22 17.69 -2.20
C ARG A 407 22.52 17.34 -1.49
N GLY A 408 23.07 16.17 -1.80
CA GLY A 408 24.34 15.71 -1.22
C GLY A 408 24.33 15.80 0.31
N VAL A 409 25.42 16.32 0.89
CA VAL A 409 25.59 16.49 2.35
C VAL A 409 24.46 17.29 2.98
N ASP A 410 23.97 18.34 2.32
CA ASP A 410 22.90 19.18 2.86
C ASP A 410 21.59 18.41 3.04
N ALA A 411 21.36 17.36 2.25
CA ALA A 411 20.20 16.48 2.41
C ALA A 411 20.32 15.65 3.69
N ASP A 412 21.50 15.06 3.92
CA ASP A 412 21.82 14.30 5.14
C ASP A 412 21.75 15.17 6.40
N LEU A 413 22.26 16.39 6.34
CA LEU A 413 22.18 17.34 7.46
C LEU A 413 20.74 17.76 7.76
N HIS A 414 19.92 17.97 6.73
CA HIS A 414 18.49 18.23 6.92
C HIS A 414 17.80 17.04 7.59
N ALA A 415 18.04 15.82 7.09
CA ALA A 415 17.47 14.61 7.65
C ALA A 415 17.93 14.36 9.10
N LEU A 416 19.18 14.72 9.43
CA LEU A 416 19.70 14.69 10.80
C LEU A 416 18.97 15.70 11.70
N SER A 417 18.74 16.94 11.26
CA SER A 417 17.93 17.91 12.02
C SER A 417 16.48 17.43 12.19
N ALA A 418 15.91 16.79 11.18
CA ALA A 418 14.59 16.16 11.26
C ALA A 418 14.58 15.02 12.30
N LEU A 419 15.63 14.19 12.34
CA LEU A 419 15.80 13.14 13.34
C LEU A 419 15.93 13.69 14.77
N ARG A 420 16.70 14.77 14.93
CA ARG A 420 16.87 15.50 16.20
C ARG A 420 15.55 16.02 16.73
N LEU A 421 14.66 16.51 15.86
CA LEU A 421 13.31 16.89 16.26
C LEU A 421 12.43 15.65 16.52
N TRP A 422 12.48 14.64 15.64
CA TRP A 422 11.61 13.48 15.67
C TRP A 422 11.76 12.64 16.93
N ILE A 423 12.99 12.48 17.44
CA ILE A 423 13.22 11.67 18.63
C ILE A 423 12.53 12.27 19.87
N PHE A 424 12.33 13.60 19.91
CA PHE A 424 11.60 14.27 20.99
C PHE A 424 10.15 14.60 20.64
N PHE A 425 9.79 14.59 19.35
CA PHE A 425 8.44 14.87 18.87
C PHE A 425 8.13 13.98 17.65
N PRO A 426 7.59 12.75 17.85
CA PRO A 426 7.49 11.72 16.81
C PRO A 426 6.37 11.96 15.77
N LEU A 427 6.13 13.22 15.39
CA LEU A 427 5.17 13.67 14.38
C LEU A 427 5.84 14.50 13.26
N VAL A 428 7.17 14.51 13.18
CA VAL A 428 7.94 15.18 12.11
C VAL A 428 7.45 14.87 10.68
N PRO A 429 6.95 13.67 10.33
CA PRO A 429 6.42 13.45 8.98
C PRO A 429 5.30 14.40 8.55
N LEU A 430 4.53 14.95 9.50
CA LEU A 430 3.50 15.96 9.21
C LEU A 430 4.07 17.29 8.71
N LEU A 431 5.35 17.58 8.98
CA LEU A 431 6.03 18.77 8.44
C LEU A 431 6.19 18.70 6.92
N GLY A 432 6.11 17.50 6.31
CA GLY A 432 6.01 17.37 4.86
C GLY A 432 4.76 18.02 4.27
N LEU A 433 3.67 18.11 5.05
CA LEU A 433 2.42 18.77 4.67
C LEU A 433 2.34 20.21 5.18
N VAL A 434 2.79 20.45 6.41
CA VAL A 434 2.67 21.73 7.12
C VAL A 434 4.03 22.18 7.68
N PRO A 435 4.99 22.58 6.83
CA PRO A 435 6.35 22.91 7.27
C PRO A 435 6.39 24.10 8.24
N ASP A 436 5.40 24.98 8.22
CA ASP A 436 5.29 26.13 9.13
C ASP A 436 5.08 25.72 10.61
N LYS A 437 4.79 24.43 10.89
CA LYS A 437 4.67 23.92 12.26
C LYS A 437 6.00 23.59 12.94
N VAL A 438 7.14 23.71 12.24
CA VAL A 438 8.47 23.47 12.83
C VAL A 438 8.62 24.21 14.15
N ASP A 439 8.29 25.51 14.19
CA ASP A 439 8.48 26.32 15.39
C ASP A 439 7.65 25.82 16.58
N ALA A 440 6.40 25.43 16.34
CA ALA A 440 5.53 24.90 17.39
C ALA A 440 6.02 23.55 17.93
N TYR A 441 6.63 22.71 17.08
CA TYR A 441 7.21 21.44 17.52
C TYR A 441 8.49 21.68 18.32
N VAL A 442 9.32 22.63 17.91
CA VAL A 442 10.54 22.98 18.64
C VAL A 442 10.20 23.60 20.02
N ASP A 443 9.23 24.52 20.07
CA ASP A 443 8.74 25.10 21.34
C ASP A 443 8.28 24.00 22.33
N ASP A 444 7.62 22.96 21.81
CA ASP A 444 7.11 21.87 22.63
C ASP A 444 8.21 20.98 23.20
N ILE A 445 9.27 20.68 22.43
CA ILE A 445 10.39 19.88 22.94
C ILE A 445 11.23 20.66 23.94
N GLU A 446 11.44 21.97 23.75
CA GLU A 446 12.17 22.83 24.69
C GLU A 446 11.45 22.92 26.04
N ARG A 447 10.11 22.90 26.02
CA ARG A 447 9.31 22.90 27.24
C ARG A 447 9.35 21.56 27.97
N ARG A 448 9.44 20.44 27.26
CA ARG A 448 9.30 19.09 27.82
C ARG A 448 10.62 18.46 28.22
N PHE A 449 11.72 18.81 27.57
CA PHE A 449 13.00 18.15 27.73
C PHE A 449 14.10 19.18 28.04
N ASP A 450 15.00 18.85 28.97
CA ASP A 450 16.18 19.65 29.28
C ASP A 450 17.25 19.47 28.19
N LEU A 451 17.16 20.28 27.14
CA LEU A 451 18.00 20.19 25.95
C LEU A 451 19.24 21.09 26.05
N PRO A 452 20.40 20.69 25.49
CA PRO A 452 21.59 21.52 25.49
C PRO A 452 21.39 22.88 24.80
N PRO A 453 22.10 23.94 25.23
CA PRO A 453 22.03 25.25 24.57
C PRO A 453 22.30 25.16 23.05
N GLY A 454 21.46 25.83 22.26
CA GLY A 454 21.56 25.85 20.79
C GLY A 454 21.03 24.60 20.08
N TYR A 455 20.58 23.57 20.82
CA TYR A 455 20.02 22.35 20.21
C TYR A 455 18.78 22.68 19.36
N ALA A 456 17.82 23.40 19.95
CA ALA A 456 16.59 23.84 19.31
C ALA A 456 16.84 24.86 18.19
N ASP A 457 17.72 25.84 18.41
CA ASP A 457 18.07 26.86 17.42
C ASP A 457 18.60 26.24 16.12
N SER A 458 19.46 25.23 16.22
CA SER A 458 20.01 24.52 15.05
C SER A 458 18.94 23.76 14.26
N ILE A 459 17.90 23.24 14.93
CA ILE A 459 16.76 22.60 14.27
C ILE A 459 15.97 23.65 13.49
N ARG A 460 15.64 24.79 14.11
CA ARG A 460 14.92 25.89 13.43
C ARG A 460 15.70 26.40 12.22
N GLN A 461 17.01 26.62 12.38
CA GLN A 461 17.87 27.09 11.28
C GLN A 461 17.84 26.16 10.06
N THR A 462 17.71 24.85 10.27
CA THR A 462 17.81 23.85 9.21
C THR A 462 16.45 23.46 8.62
N LEU A 463 15.41 23.37 9.46
CA LEU A 463 14.09 22.87 9.07
C LEU A 463 13.10 23.99 8.69
N THR A 464 13.28 25.22 9.18
CA THR A 464 12.38 26.31 8.83
C THR A 464 12.55 26.66 7.35
N PRO A 465 11.49 26.58 6.52
CA PRO A 465 11.58 26.85 5.11
C PRO A 465 12.03 28.29 4.85
N ALA A 466 12.86 28.50 3.82
CA ALA A 466 13.24 29.84 3.39
C ALA A 466 12.00 30.62 2.94
N LYS A 467 11.82 31.86 3.44
CA LYS A 467 10.68 32.74 3.13
C LYS A 467 10.45 32.99 1.62
N SER A 468 11.44 32.71 0.78
CA SER A 468 11.43 32.90 -0.67
C SER A 468 11.06 31.65 -1.48
N ALA A 469 10.91 30.48 -0.85
CA ALA A 469 10.45 29.30 -1.55
C ALA A 469 8.94 29.47 -1.85
N PRO A 470 8.50 29.47 -3.13
CA PRO A 470 7.08 29.44 -3.41
C PRO A 470 6.51 28.19 -2.75
N SER A 471 5.62 28.40 -1.78
CA SER A 471 4.77 27.37 -1.19
C SER A 471 3.93 26.82 -2.33
N SER A 472 4.43 25.79 -3.01
CA SER A 472 3.66 25.00 -3.96
C SER A 472 2.69 24.07 -3.23
N THR A 473 2.63 24.14 -1.90
CA THR A 473 1.48 23.63 -1.16
C THR A 473 0.31 24.52 -1.54
N VAL A 474 -0.62 23.94 -2.29
CA VAL A 474 -1.99 24.42 -2.33
C VAL A 474 -2.39 24.62 -0.88
N ARG A 475 -2.33 25.87 -0.42
CA ARG A 475 -2.87 26.25 0.87
C ARG A 475 -4.33 25.85 0.77
N VAL A 476 -4.75 24.82 1.50
CA VAL A 476 -6.12 24.85 2.01
C VAL A 476 -6.12 26.11 2.87
N SER A 477 -6.60 27.20 2.28
CA SER A 477 -6.23 28.58 2.56
C SER A 477 -6.86 29.15 3.83
N ALA A 478 -7.13 28.29 4.81
CA ALA A 478 -7.63 28.69 6.10
C ALA A 478 -6.49 28.61 7.09
N GLU A 479 -6.07 29.77 7.61
CA GLU A 479 -5.45 29.75 8.93
C GLU A 479 -6.41 29.03 9.90
N PRO A 480 -5.91 28.15 10.78
CA PRO A 480 -6.75 27.56 11.80
C PRO A 480 -7.51 28.68 12.50
N GLY A 481 -8.83 28.53 12.70
CA GLY A 481 -9.64 29.52 13.40
C GLY A 481 -9.27 29.68 14.89
N VAL A 482 -8.23 28.97 15.33
CA VAL A 482 -7.87 28.74 16.72
C VAL A 482 -6.35 28.64 16.87
N ASP A 483 -5.78 29.41 17.82
CA ASP A 483 -4.38 29.28 18.22
C ASP A 483 -4.25 28.27 19.38
N LEU A 484 -3.78 27.06 19.07
CA LEU A 484 -3.57 25.98 20.05
C LEU A 484 -2.58 26.36 21.17
N ARG A 485 -1.70 27.36 20.95
CA ARG A 485 -0.73 27.81 21.96
C ARG A 485 -1.38 28.62 23.08
N ARG A 486 -2.62 29.09 22.87
CA ARG A 486 -3.37 29.93 23.81
C ARG A 486 -4.39 29.16 24.65
N ASN A 487 -4.29 27.83 24.68
CA ASN A 487 -5.22 26.94 25.38
C ASN A 487 -6.68 27.24 25.02
N PRO A 488 -7.04 27.07 23.73
CA PRO A 488 -8.36 27.47 23.22
C PRO A 488 -9.49 26.60 23.78
N ASP A 489 -10.73 27.09 23.66
CA ASP A 489 -11.91 26.29 23.97
C ASP A 489 -11.98 25.08 23.00
N TRP A 490 -12.18 23.90 23.57
CA TRP A 490 -12.30 22.66 22.82
C TRP A 490 -13.39 22.72 21.74
N ARG A 491 -14.48 23.46 21.99
CA ARG A 491 -15.57 23.65 21.02
C ARG A 491 -15.11 24.42 19.80
N ASP A 492 -14.24 25.41 19.97
CA ASP A 492 -13.70 26.17 18.84
C ASP A 492 -12.73 25.31 18.03
N VAL A 493 -11.95 24.45 18.69
CA VAL A 493 -11.10 23.45 18.01
C VAL A 493 -11.96 22.50 17.17
N CYS A 494 -13.01 21.92 17.76
CA CYS A 494 -13.95 21.05 17.05
C CYS A 494 -14.62 21.77 15.86
N ARG A 495 -15.07 23.02 16.04
CA ARG A 495 -15.65 23.82 14.96
C ARG A 495 -14.65 24.03 13.82
N SER A 496 -13.42 24.42 14.14
CA SER A 496 -12.37 24.60 13.14
C SER A 496 -12.06 23.32 12.36
N MET A 497 -12.09 22.15 13.02
CA MET A 497 -11.92 20.86 12.35
C MET A 497 -13.10 20.53 11.42
N ALA A 498 -14.33 20.74 11.87
CA ALA A 498 -15.52 20.50 11.07
C ALA A 498 -15.56 21.38 9.82
N GLU A 499 -15.23 22.68 9.95
CA GLU A 499 -15.12 23.60 8.81
C GLU A 499 -14.07 23.14 7.80
N ALA A 500 -12.92 22.64 8.27
CA ALA A 500 -11.88 22.12 7.40
C ALA A 500 -12.35 20.87 6.63
N ILE A 501 -13.07 19.95 7.29
CA ILE A 501 -13.64 18.77 6.64
C ILE A 501 -14.63 19.19 5.54
N VAL A 502 -15.57 20.08 5.85
CA VAL A 502 -16.59 20.55 4.90
C VAL A 502 -15.95 21.25 3.69
N ARG A 503 -14.91 22.07 3.89
CA ARG A 503 -14.19 22.77 2.81
C ARG A 503 -13.42 21.85 1.87
N THR A 504 -13.17 20.60 2.27
CA THR A 504 -12.44 19.63 1.44
C THR A 504 -13.36 18.71 0.65
N ALA A 505 -14.69 18.90 0.74
CA ALA A 505 -15.65 18.18 -0.06
C ALA A 505 -15.46 18.44 -1.58
N THR A 506 -15.59 17.38 -2.37
CA THR A 506 -15.48 17.36 -3.83
C THR A 506 -16.79 16.87 -4.44
N ALA A 507 -17.85 17.68 -4.34
CA ALA A 507 -19.21 17.31 -4.76
C ALA A 507 -19.35 17.06 -6.27
N GLU A 508 -18.39 17.54 -7.06
CA GLU A 508 -18.30 17.32 -8.51
C GLU A 508 -17.84 15.91 -8.91
N ARG A 509 -17.30 15.14 -7.96
CA ARG A 509 -16.80 13.79 -8.21
C ARG A 509 -17.90 12.74 -8.01
N GLU A 510 -17.79 11.61 -8.71
CA GLU A 510 -18.72 10.50 -8.53
C GLU A 510 -18.17 9.36 -7.67
N ASP A 511 -16.84 9.29 -7.53
CA ASP A 511 -16.12 8.21 -6.87
C ASP A 511 -15.89 8.45 -5.37
N ARG A 512 -15.73 9.71 -4.94
CA ARG A 512 -15.65 10.12 -3.53
C ARG A 512 -16.19 11.53 -3.29
N LEU A 513 -16.77 11.76 -2.12
CA LEU A 513 -17.20 13.10 -1.68
C LEU A 513 -16.17 13.81 -0.82
N PHE A 514 -15.59 13.12 0.17
CA PHE A 514 -14.57 13.70 1.05
C PHE A 514 -13.24 12.95 0.85
N PRO A 515 -12.09 13.65 0.85
CA PRO A 515 -10.80 12.97 0.92
C PRO A 515 -10.66 12.23 2.25
N GLY A 516 -9.95 11.11 2.23
CA GLY A 516 -9.80 10.24 3.40
C GLY A 516 -8.86 9.09 3.12
N ASP A 517 -9.04 7.98 3.84
CA ASP A 517 -8.22 6.78 3.69
C ASP A 517 -8.27 6.22 2.26
N PRO A 518 -7.16 5.67 1.70
CA PRO A 518 -7.16 5.02 0.39
C PRO A 518 -8.15 3.87 0.23
N GLN A 519 -8.60 3.27 1.34
CA GLN A 519 -9.62 2.21 1.35
C GLN A 519 -10.92 2.62 0.64
N GLN A 520 -11.24 3.92 0.59
CA GLN A 520 -12.40 4.42 -0.14
C GLN A 520 -12.36 4.12 -1.65
N PHE A 521 -11.17 3.98 -2.25
CA PHE A 521 -11.05 3.65 -3.67
C PHE A 521 -11.19 2.14 -3.95
N VAL A 522 -11.06 1.31 -2.92
CA VAL A 522 -11.19 -0.16 -3.03
C VAL A 522 -12.57 -0.63 -2.59
N LEU A 523 -13.14 0.00 -1.57
CA LEU A 523 -14.43 -0.37 -0.99
C LEU A 523 -15.58 0.52 -1.50
N GLY A 524 -15.24 1.64 -2.15
CA GLY A 524 -16.18 2.67 -2.60
C GLY A 524 -16.22 3.88 -1.66
N GLY A 525 -16.47 5.07 -2.22
CA GLY A 525 -16.46 6.35 -1.48
C GLY A 525 -17.67 6.60 -0.57
N LEU A 526 -18.52 5.59 -0.34
CA LEU A 526 -19.79 5.73 0.37
C LEU A 526 -19.73 5.32 1.84
N GLY A 527 -18.90 4.34 2.18
CA GLY A 527 -18.97 3.60 3.44
C GLY A 527 -18.83 4.43 4.71
N PHE A 528 -19.15 3.81 5.86
CA PHE A 528 -19.12 4.49 7.16
C PHE A 528 -17.69 4.76 7.67
N ALA A 529 -16.75 3.83 7.49
CA ALA A 529 -15.38 4.00 8.00
C ALA A 529 -14.53 4.97 7.17
N TYR A 530 -14.72 4.97 5.84
CA TYR A 530 -13.79 5.61 4.90
C TYR A 530 -14.45 6.53 3.89
N GLY A 531 -15.79 6.66 3.92
CA GLY A 531 -16.55 7.34 2.88
C GLY A 531 -17.51 8.40 3.42
N ALA A 532 -18.37 8.87 2.51
CA ALA A 532 -19.26 10.00 2.73
C ALA A 532 -20.24 9.79 3.89
N ALA A 533 -20.78 8.58 4.06
CA ALA A 533 -21.76 8.31 5.12
C ALA A 533 -21.20 8.59 6.52
N GLY A 534 -19.98 8.14 6.81
CA GLY A 534 -19.34 8.35 8.10
C GLY A 534 -19.08 9.82 8.43
N VAL A 535 -18.64 10.58 7.41
CA VAL A 535 -18.39 12.02 7.54
C VAL A 535 -19.69 12.78 7.81
N LEU A 536 -20.75 12.52 7.02
CA LEU A 536 -22.04 13.18 7.20
C LEU A 536 -22.68 12.84 8.56
N TRP A 537 -22.60 11.59 8.97
CA TRP A 537 -23.04 11.17 10.29
C TRP A 537 -22.28 11.90 11.40
N THR A 538 -20.94 11.96 11.30
CA THR A 538 -20.08 12.62 12.27
C THR A 538 -20.38 14.11 12.37
N LEU A 539 -20.55 14.81 11.25
CA LEU A 539 -20.91 16.24 11.23
C LEU A 539 -22.26 16.48 11.93
N SER A 540 -23.26 15.62 11.68
CA SER A 540 -24.56 15.76 12.33
C SER A 540 -24.51 15.48 13.83
N VAL A 541 -23.97 14.33 14.26
CA VAL A 541 -23.98 13.92 15.69
C VAL A 541 -23.11 14.80 16.58
N THR A 542 -22.08 15.45 16.02
CA THR A 542 -21.24 16.41 16.75
C THR A 542 -21.83 17.82 16.79
N GLY A 543 -22.96 18.06 16.13
CA GLY A 543 -23.61 19.37 16.06
C GLY A 543 -22.95 20.34 15.08
N ALA A 544 -22.09 19.85 14.16
CA ALA A 544 -21.47 20.64 13.10
C ALA A 544 -22.40 20.91 11.90
N GLY A 545 -23.63 20.40 11.95
CA GLY A 545 -24.69 20.68 11.00
C GLY A 545 -24.94 19.56 9.99
N ARG A 546 -26.01 19.76 9.21
CA ARG A 546 -26.41 18.91 8.09
C ARG A 546 -26.23 19.66 6.79
N TYR A 547 -25.88 18.94 5.73
CA TYR A 547 -25.48 19.51 4.44
C TYR A 547 -26.32 18.83 3.33
N PRO A 548 -27.53 19.35 3.03
CA PRO A 548 -28.46 18.69 2.11
C PRO A 548 -27.87 18.37 0.73
N GLU A 549 -27.00 19.22 0.21
CA GLU A 549 -26.29 19.01 -1.06
C GLU A 549 -25.38 17.76 -1.05
N TYR A 550 -24.79 17.44 0.10
CA TYR A 550 -23.92 16.29 0.29
C TYR A 550 -24.71 15.02 0.62
N GLU A 551 -25.85 15.17 1.29
CA GLU A 551 -26.82 14.09 1.47
C GLU A 551 -27.39 13.66 0.11
N GLU A 552 -27.70 14.60 -0.78
CA GLU A 552 -28.14 14.32 -2.15
C GLU A 552 -27.05 13.63 -2.99
N TRP A 553 -25.78 14.02 -2.78
CA TRP A 553 -24.65 13.31 -3.38
C TRP A 553 -24.61 11.84 -2.96
N LEU A 554 -24.79 11.56 -1.67
CA LEU A 554 -24.79 10.19 -1.13
C LEU A 554 -25.93 9.36 -1.75
N LEU A 555 -27.13 9.94 -1.88
CA LEU A 555 -28.28 9.28 -2.52
C LEU A 555 -27.99 8.90 -3.97
N ARG A 556 -27.48 9.84 -4.79
CA ARG A 556 -27.13 9.55 -6.19
C ARG A 556 -26.03 8.49 -6.32
N ALA A 557 -25.11 8.47 -5.37
CA ALA A 557 -24.01 7.52 -5.41
C ALA A 557 -24.43 6.11 -4.97
N VAL A 558 -25.42 5.98 -4.08
CA VAL A 558 -26.05 4.70 -3.73
C VAL A 558 -26.70 4.04 -4.95
N ASP A 559 -27.39 4.79 -5.80
CA ASP A 559 -28.01 4.26 -7.03
C ASP A 559 -26.98 3.63 -8.01
N ARG A 560 -25.72 4.03 -7.89
CA ARG A 560 -24.60 3.53 -8.71
C ARG A 560 -23.78 2.45 -8.01
N ALA A 561 -24.08 2.14 -6.75
CA ALA A 561 -23.30 1.21 -5.94
C ALA A 561 -23.52 -0.24 -6.39
N GLU A 562 -22.85 -0.64 -7.48
CA GLU A 562 -22.76 -2.04 -7.87
C GLU A 562 -21.79 -2.78 -6.93
N ARG A 563 -22.24 -3.91 -6.36
CA ARG A 563 -21.37 -4.94 -5.74
C ARG A 563 -20.65 -4.49 -4.45
N SER A 564 -21.36 -3.76 -3.58
CA SER A 564 -20.84 -3.37 -2.26
C SER A 564 -20.90 -4.51 -1.24
N ARG A 565 -19.97 -4.49 -0.28
CA ARG A 565 -19.98 -5.41 0.86
C ARG A 565 -21.17 -5.11 1.78
N PRO A 566 -21.66 -6.10 2.55
CA PRO A 566 -22.77 -5.91 3.49
C PRO A 566 -22.36 -5.32 4.85
N GLY A 567 -21.07 -5.20 5.19
CA GLY A 567 -20.63 -4.81 6.54
C GLY A 567 -21.12 -3.43 7.03
N PHE A 568 -20.98 -3.17 8.33
CA PHE A 568 -21.36 -1.88 8.90
C PHE A 568 -20.33 -0.80 8.58
N PHE A 569 -19.06 -1.04 8.88
CA PHE A 569 -18.03 -0.03 8.68
C PHE A 569 -17.58 0.07 7.22
N ASP A 570 -17.54 -1.05 6.50
CA ASP A 570 -17.02 -1.14 5.13
C ASP A 570 -18.07 -1.46 4.07
N GLY A 571 -19.35 -1.33 4.38
CA GLY A 571 -20.42 -1.82 3.52
C GLY A 571 -21.75 -1.10 3.63
N LEU A 572 -22.75 -1.69 2.99
CA LEU A 572 -24.08 -1.14 2.79
C LEU A 572 -24.87 -0.93 4.09
N HIS A 573 -24.66 -1.76 5.12
CA HIS A 573 -25.40 -1.59 6.37
C HIS A 573 -25.04 -0.29 7.11
N GLY A 574 -23.78 0.16 7.04
CA GLY A 574 -23.43 1.47 7.60
C GLY A 574 -24.00 2.63 6.81
N VAL A 575 -24.05 2.51 5.48
CA VAL A 575 -24.67 3.53 4.63
C VAL A 575 -26.18 3.59 4.90
N ALA A 576 -26.85 2.44 5.00
CA ALA A 576 -28.26 2.34 5.36
C ALA A 576 -28.55 2.96 6.74
N TYR A 577 -27.72 2.67 7.74
CA TYR A 577 -27.81 3.27 9.07
C TYR A 577 -27.80 4.80 9.01
N VAL A 578 -26.85 5.37 8.25
CA VAL A 578 -26.72 6.83 8.13
C VAL A 578 -27.89 7.43 7.36
N LEU A 579 -28.35 6.80 6.29
CA LEU A 579 -29.51 7.28 5.53
C LEU A 579 -30.79 7.29 6.38
N ASP A 580 -31.05 6.22 7.15
CA ASP A 580 -32.17 6.19 8.11
C ASP A 580 -32.02 7.27 9.19
N TYR A 581 -30.82 7.44 9.74
CA TYR A 581 -30.53 8.50 10.72
C TYR A 581 -30.80 9.91 10.16
N LEU A 582 -30.49 10.14 8.88
CA LEU A 582 -30.75 11.41 8.19
C LEU A 582 -32.22 11.57 7.75
N GLY A 583 -33.06 10.53 7.87
CA GLY A 583 -34.48 10.56 7.51
C GLY A 583 -34.79 10.11 6.07
N TYR A 584 -33.88 9.37 5.44
CA TYR A 584 -34.03 8.77 4.11
C TYR A 584 -34.36 7.27 4.21
N ASP A 585 -35.51 6.95 4.78
CA ASP A 585 -35.89 5.58 5.15
C ASP A 585 -35.95 4.64 3.93
N LYS A 586 -36.57 5.06 2.82
CA LYS A 586 -36.71 4.21 1.62
C LYS A 586 -35.36 3.80 1.01
N PRO A 587 -34.42 4.74 0.74
CA PRO A 587 -33.05 4.39 0.34
C PRO A 587 -32.35 3.45 1.33
N ALA A 588 -32.49 3.67 2.65
CA ALA A 588 -31.90 2.81 3.66
C ALA A 588 -32.41 1.36 3.56
N LEU A 589 -33.73 1.18 3.42
CA LEU A 589 -34.35 -0.14 3.29
C LEU A 589 -33.89 -0.87 2.02
N SER A 590 -33.81 -0.16 0.89
CA SER A 590 -33.34 -0.72 -0.38
C SER A 590 -31.91 -1.26 -0.29
N LEU A 591 -31.04 -0.59 0.46
CA LEU A 591 -29.66 -1.07 0.69
C LEU A 591 -29.59 -2.34 1.54
N VAL A 592 -30.46 -2.46 2.55
CA VAL A 592 -30.55 -3.68 3.37
C VAL A 592 -31.03 -4.86 2.53
N GLU A 593 -32.05 -4.66 1.70
CA GLU A 593 -32.54 -5.68 0.75
C GLU A 593 -31.44 -6.09 -0.25
N GLN A 594 -30.69 -5.12 -0.77
CA GLN A 594 -29.57 -5.38 -1.68
C GLN A 594 -28.45 -6.21 -1.02
N ALA A 595 -28.19 -6.00 0.27
CA ALA A 595 -27.14 -6.70 1.02
C ALA A 595 -27.52 -8.12 1.46
N GLU A 596 -28.82 -8.43 1.56
CA GLU A 596 -29.35 -9.66 2.16
C GLU A 596 -28.71 -10.96 1.59
N PRO A 597 -28.55 -11.15 0.27
CA PRO A 597 -27.96 -12.38 -0.27
C PRO A 597 -26.54 -12.63 0.25
N LEU A 598 -25.73 -11.57 0.40
CA LEU A 598 -24.37 -11.68 0.92
C LEU A 598 -24.34 -11.89 2.44
N VAL A 599 -25.26 -11.29 3.19
CA VAL A 599 -25.41 -11.50 4.64
C VAL A 599 -25.72 -12.96 4.98
N ARG A 600 -26.53 -13.63 4.16
CA ARG A 600 -26.85 -15.05 4.33
C ARG A 600 -25.63 -15.95 4.16
N MET A 601 -24.67 -15.56 3.31
CA MET A 601 -23.46 -16.34 3.04
C MET A 601 -22.32 -16.09 4.03
N MET A 602 -22.30 -14.92 4.67
CA MET A 602 -21.20 -14.49 5.52
C MET A 602 -21.12 -15.28 6.83
N GLY A 603 -19.89 -15.54 7.31
CA GLY A 603 -19.65 -16.10 8.64
C GLY A 603 -18.82 -15.19 9.57
N ASP A 604 -18.27 -14.09 9.05
CA ASP A 604 -17.50 -13.13 9.84
C ASP A 604 -18.38 -12.57 10.97
N VAL A 605 -17.94 -12.72 12.22
CA VAL A 605 -18.67 -12.28 13.40
C VAL A 605 -18.22 -10.90 13.90
N SER A 606 -17.31 -10.24 13.18
CA SER A 606 -16.78 -8.92 13.53
C SER A 606 -17.86 -7.82 13.48
N VAL A 607 -17.62 -6.73 14.21
CA VAL A 607 -18.46 -5.53 14.11
C VAL A 607 -18.14 -4.73 12.85
N PHE A 608 -16.88 -4.79 12.39
CA PHE A 608 -16.40 -3.97 11.28
C PHE A 608 -17.03 -4.40 9.95
N SER A 609 -16.74 -5.61 9.51
CA SER A 609 -17.22 -6.18 8.24
C SER A 609 -18.33 -7.22 8.42
N GLY A 610 -18.49 -7.72 9.64
CA GLY A 610 -19.21 -8.94 9.95
C GLY A 610 -20.67 -8.79 10.38
N LEU A 611 -21.25 -9.94 10.71
CA LEU A 611 -22.62 -10.14 11.16
C LEU A 611 -22.97 -9.32 12.40
N ALA A 612 -22.03 -9.06 13.33
CA ALA A 612 -22.33 -8.27 14.51
C ALA A 612 -22.69 -6.82 14.15
N GLY A 613 -21.96 -6.19 13.22
CA GLY A 613 -22.29 -4.85 12.74
C GLY A 613 -23.61 -4.81 11.97
N VAL A 614 -23.83 -5.81 11.11
CA VAL A 614 -25.08 -5.99 10.37
C VAL A 614 -26.28 -6.11 11.32
N GLY A 615 -26.19 -6.99 12.32
CA GLY A 615 -27.23 -7.23 13.32
C GLY A 615 -27.55 -5.99 14.16
N LEU A 616 -26.53 -5.21 14.55
CA LEU A 616 -26.73 -3.95 15.27
C LEU A 616 -27.53 -2.94 14.44
N ASN A 617 -27.25 -2.82 13.14
CA ASN A 617 -28.05 -1.95 12.27
C ASN A 617 -29.49 -2.47 12.11
N LEU A 618 -29.69 -3.78 11.94
CA LEU A 618 -31.02 -4.36 11.83
C LEU A 618 -31.86 -4.15 13.12
N LEU A 619 -31.23 -4.24 14.30
CA LEU A 619 -31.88 -3.86 15.57
C LEU A 619 -32.30 -2.39 15.57
N HIS A 620 -31.40 -1.48 15.17
CA HIS A 620 -31.70 -0.05 15.05
C HIS A 620 -32.92 0.19 14.15
N LEU A 621 -32.93 -0.39 12.95
CA LEU A 621 -34.05 -0.28 12.00
C LEU A 621 -35.35 -0.89 12.54
N GLY A 622 -35.26 -2.03 13.22
CA GLY A 622 -36.41 -2.72 13.83
C GLY A 622 -37.07 -1.91 14.95
N THR A 623 -36.28 -1.18 15.75
CA THR A 623 -36.82 -0.30 16.80
C THR A 623 -37.53 0.94 16.26
N ARG A 624 -37.19 1.39 15.05
CA ARG A 624 -37.71 2.64 14.46
C ARG A 624 -38.91 2.43 13.54
N ASN A 625 -38.94 1.33 12.80
CA ASN A 625 -39.91 1.12 11.72
C ASN A 625 -41.14 0.26 12.11
N GLU A 626 -41.28 -0.12 13.39
CA GLU A 626 -42.32 -1.03 13.92
C GLU A 626 -42.45 -2.38 13.15
N ALA A 627 -41.52 -2.67 12.24
CA ALA A 627 -41.52 -3.83 11.37
C ALA A 627 -40.79 -5.00 12.06
N GLY A 628 -41.55 -5.99 12.53
CA GLY A 628 -41.01 -7.19 13.19
C GLY A 628 -39.94 -7.93 12.37
N ALA A 629 -39.97 -7.81 11.03
CA ALA A 629 -39.05 -8.51 10.13
C ALA A 629 -37.57 -8.18 10.38
N PHE A 630 -37.19 -6.93 10.66
CA PHE A 630 -35.77 -6.60 10.92
C PHE A 630 -35.33 -7.06 12.29
N THR A 631 -36.20 -6.99 13.29
CA THR A 631 -35.95 -7.54 14.62
C THR A 631 -35.73 -9.05 14.54
N ASP A 632 -36.55 -9.76 13.77
CA ASP A 632 -36.41 -11.21 13.56
C ASP A 632 -35.11 -11.56 12.83
N GLN A 633 -34.73 -10.81 11.80
CA GLN A 633 -33.45 -10.99 11.11
C GLN A 633 -32.26 -10.72 12.05
N ALA A 634 -32.35 -9.69 12.89
CA ALA A 634 -31.32 -9.38 13.87
C ALA A 634 -31.18 -10.48 14.94
N LEU A 635 -32.30 -11.04 15.41
CA LEU A 635 -32.31 -12.17 16.34
C LEU A 635 -31.71 -13.43 15.70
N ASN A 636 -32.02 -13.70 14.43
CA ASN A 636 -31.38 -14.79 13.68
C ASN A 636 -29.85 -14.60 13.60
N ILE A 637 -29.39 -13.38 13.33
CA ILE A 637 -27.97 -13.05 13.37
C ILE A 637 -27.39 -13.26 14.77
N ALA A 638 -28.10 -12.85 15.83
CA ALA A 638 -27.67 -13.06 17.21
C ALA A 638 -27.51 -14.54 17.54
N ASP A 639 -28.41 -15.41 17.08
CA ASP A 639 -28.31 -16.87 17.23
C ASP A 639 -27.08 -17.41 16.50
N ARG A 640 -26.85 -16.98 15.24
CA ARG A 640 -25.64 -17.35 14.47
C ARG A 640 -24.34 -16.94 15.19
N LEU A 641 -24.31 -15.73 15.76
CA LEU A 641 -23.18 -15.23 16.54
C LEU A 641 -22.98 -16.05 17.82
N ALA A 642 -24.06 -16.38 18.53
CA ALA A 642 -24.00 -17.19 19.75
C ALA A 642 -23.48 -18.60 19.46
N ASP A 643 -23.93 -19.22 18.37
CA ASP A 643 -23.47 -20.53 17.94
C ASP A 643 -22.00 -20.50 17.54
N ALA A 644 -21.55 -19.48 16.79
CA ALA A 644 -20.15 -19.29 16.46
C ALA A 644 -19.27 -19.19 17.72
N VAL A 645 -19.68 -18.39 18.72
CA VAL A 645 -18.95 -18.27 20.00
C VAL A 645 -18.93 -19.59 20.79
N ARG A 646 -20.06 -20.31 20.83
CA ARG A 646 -20.18 -21.59 21.56
C ARG A 646 -19.35 -22.70 20.94
N SER A 647 -19.26 -22.74 19.61
CA SER A 647 -18.53 -23.77 18.87
C SER A 647 -17.02 -23.79 19.13
N ARG A 648 -16.45 -22.73 19.76
CA ARG A 648 -15.01 -22.56 20.03
C ARG A 648 -14.09 -22.73 18.81
N GLU A 649 -14.61 -22.76 17.59
CA GLU A 649 -13.79 -22.55 16.40
C GLU A 649 -13.55 -21.05 16.31
N PRO A 650 -12.33 -20.56 16.61
CA PRO A 650 -12.07 -19.15 16.41
C PRO A 650 -11.94 -18.93 14.89
N PRO A 651 -12.70 -18.04 14.25
CA PRO A 651 -12.34 -17.56 12.91
C PRO A 651 -11.05 -16.69 12.91
N TRP A 652 -10.28 -16.70 14.00
CA TRP A 652 -9.22 -15.72 14.29
C TRP A 652 -7.83 -16.36 14.28
N ARG A 653 -7.18 -16.36 13.12
CA ARG A 653 -5.72 -16.21 13.02
C ARG A 653 -5.36 -15.33 11.85
#